data_AF-A0A944DD08-F1
#
_entry.id   AF-A0A944DD08-F1
#
_cell.length_a   1.000
_cell.length_b   1.000
_cell.length_c   1.000
_cell.angle_alpha   90.00
_cell.angle_beta   90.00
_cell.angle_gamma   90.00
#
_symmetry.space_group_name_H-M   'P 1'
#
loop_
_entity.id
_entity.type
_entity.pdbx_description
1 polymer ?
#
loop_
_entity_poly.entity_id
_entity_poly.type
_entity_poly.pdbx_seq_one_letter_code
_entity_poly.pdbx_strand_id
1 'polypeptide(L)'
;QHEKISEAVVIAREQDGTKQLIAYTTGEGELEAEAIRSFAQQRLPGYMVPSAYVRLDAFPLTPNGKLDRKALPAPDEAAYVKRAYEAPQGEVEETLAQLWRELLGVEQVGRQDNFFELGGHSLMAVSLIERMRQAGLHADVRVLFTAPTLAELAGALSENSQQIDVPENLITEHTEAIHPELLPLVALSQASIDRIVAQVPGGVKNIQDIYPLAPSQEGILFHHVLDPEADAYVETGLFAFASRPRLDRFLDAVQRVIDRHDVLRTAVLWEGVEQPVQVVLRKVTLPCEVLAFEPSLGDVAEQLETRYDPRRYRLDIRTAPLMHCYIADDPRNGRWLLRLMSHHIVIDHTTQELFVAEAEAIERGREHELAKPVPFRNFVAQARLGVSEAEHEAFFTKMLGDIDEPSAPFGLLDVQGDGSNISDTHRGIDVALGARIRECVKVLGISAASLMHLAWALVVSRSTGREDAVFGTVLFGRMQGGAQADRVLGMFVNTLPIRVTVDDLGVEAALRRTHEALAQLLGHEHAPLALAQRCSGVDAPAPLFTSLLNYRYSGGGGEAAQTSSEAAENDIRVLGASERTNYPLTVSIDDYGDEFSISAQAISPLDADRICDYLVCAIERVTDALAHSPRSPVGRIDILPAPERHQVLVSWNATDRPYPRDMGVHTLFEAQALAQPEAVAVIDEAQQLS
;
A
#
# COMPACT_ATOMS: atom_id res chain seq x y z
N GLN A 1 6.07 -17.25 36.10
CA GLN A 1 6.62 -18.23 37.07
C GLN A 1 5.91 -19.56 36.83
N HIS A 2 6.67 -20.65 36.61
CA HIS A 2 6.12 -21.97 36.28
C HIS A 2 6.03 -22.82 37.55
N GLU A 3 4.90 -23.50 37.80
CA GLU A 3 4.63 -24.18 39.09
C GLU A 3 5.61 -25.32 39.43
N LYS A 4 6.21 -25.94 38.41
CA LYS A 4 7.18 -27.05 38.56
C LYS A 4 8.65 -26.62 38.53
N ILE A 5 8.95 -25.33 38.42
CA ILE A 5 10.33 -24.80 38.43
C ILE A 5 10.56 -24.07 39.75
N SER A 6 11.50 -24.57 40.55
CA SER A 6 11.86 -24.00 41.85
C SER A 6 12.81 -22.81 41.69
N GLU A 7 13.84 -22.95 40.84
CA GLU A 7 14.80 -21.88 40.55
C GLU A 7 15.19 -21.90 39.07
N ALA A 8 15.49 -20.73 38.50
CA ALA A 8 15.90 -20.59 37.11
C ALA A 8 17.01 -19.53 36.95
N VAL A 9 17.99 -19.82 36.11
CA VAL A 9 19.08 -18.92 35.74
C VAL A 9 19.21 -18.91 34.23
N VAL A 10 19.19 -17.73 33.61
CA VAL A 10 19.44 -17.57 32.17
C VAL A 10 20.80 -16.89 31.95
N ILE A 11 21.62 -17.45 31.06
CA ILE A 11 22.88 -16.84 30.65
C ILE A 11 22.95 -16.75 29.12
N ALA A 12 23.64 -15.72 28.62
CA ALA A 12 24.04 -15.66 27.22
C ALA A 12 25.36 -16.43 27.03
N ARG A 13 25.41 -17.35 26.08
CA ARG A 13 26.62 -18.09 25.69
C ARG A 13 26.85 -17.91 24.20
N GLU A 14 28.10 -17.82 23.80
CA GLU A 14 28.50 -17.71 22.39
C GLU A 14 28.87 -19.10 21.88
N GLN A 15 28.26 -19.51 20.78
CA GLN A 15 28.51 -20.78 20.10
C GLN A 15 28.46 -20.55 18.59
N ASP A 16 29.48 -21.01 17.87
CA ASP A 16 29.62 -20.84 16.41
C ASP A 16 29.43 -19.38 15.93
N GLY A 17 29.92 -18.42 16.72
CA GLY A 17 29.84 -16.99 16.42
C GLY A 17 28.48 -16.32 16.72
N THR A 18 27.49 -17.08 17.20
CA THR A 18 26.16 -16.55 17.56
C THR A 18 25.96 -16.56 19.07
N LYS A 19 25.45 -15.46 19.63
CA LYS A 19 25.07 -15.39 21.06
C LYS A 19 23.66 -15.93 21.26
N GLN A 20 23.52 -16.95 22.11
CA GLN A 20 22.27 -17.61 22.41
C GLN A 20 21.97 -17.59 23.92
N LEU A 21 20.69 -17.48 24.27
CA LEU A 21 20.23 -17.57 25.66
C LEU A 21 20.04 -19.03 26.06
N ILE A 22 20.64 -19.44 27.18
CA ILE A 22 20.49 -20.79 27.75
C ILE A 22 19.89 -20.64 29.14
N ALA A 23 18.77 -21.32 29.39
CA ALA A 23 18.13 -21.41 30.70
C ALA A 23 18.57 -22.67 31.43
N TYR A 24 18.97 -22.52 32.69
CA TYR A 24 19.22 -23.61 33.63
C TYR A 24 18.13 -23.59 34.68
N THR A 25 17.53 -24.74 34.96
CA THR A 25 16.37 -24.84 35.87
C THR A 25 16.54 -25.96 36.88
N THR A 26 15.99 -25.77 38.09
CA THR A 26 15.83 -26.80 39.13
C THR A 26 14.33 -26.94 39.44
N GLY A 27 13.86 -28.11 39.86
CA GLY A 27 12.43 -28.33 40.14
C GLY A 27 12.00 -29.79 40.25
N GLU A 28 10.76 -30.00 40.70
CA GLU A 28 10.17 -31.33 40.91
C GLU A 28 9.39 -31.85 39.69
N GLY A 29 9.54 -33.14 39.38
CA GLY A 29 8.90 -33.83 38.25
C GLY A 29 9.65 -33.69 36.93
N GLU A 30 9.43 -34.59 35.96
CA GLU A 30 9.96 -34.45 34.61
C GLU A 30 9.15 -33.40 33.85
N LEU A 31 9.82 -32.30 33.50
CA LEU A 31 9.27 -31.24 32.67
C LEU A 31 10.14 -31.13 31.42
N GLU A 32 9.56 -31.42 30.27
CA GLU A 32 10.27 -31.37 29.00
C GLU A 32 10.61 -29.93 28.62
N ALA A 33 11.74 -29.76 27.93
CA ALA A 33 12.24 -28.46 27.51
C ALA A 33 11.21 -27.71 26.62
N GLU A 34 10.46 -28.43 25.77
CA GLU A 34 9.38 -27.87 24.95
C GLU A 34 8.25 -27.27 25.80
N ALA A 35 7.85 -27.93 26.90
CA ALA A 35 6.82 -27.40 27.78
C ALA A 35 7.26 -26.09 28.46
N ILE A 36 8.54 -25.98 28.82
CA ILE A 36 9.13 -24.76 29.39
C ILE A 36 9.19 -23.65 28.33
N ARG A 37 9.62 -23.99 27.11
CA ARG A 37 9.69 -23.05 25.99
C ARG A 37 8.32 -22.52 25.61
N SER A 38 7.33 -23.40 25.42
CA SER A 38 5.95 -23.04 25.13
C SER A 38 5.37 -22.14 26.23
N PHE A 39 5.65 -22.44 27.51
CA PHE A 39 5.25 -21.60 28.62
C PHE A 39 5.92 -20.21 28.62
N ALA A 40 7.20 -20.16 28.23
CA ALA A 40 7.98 -18.93 28.11
C ALA A 40 7.53 -18.09 26.90
N GLN A 41 7.30 -18.69 25.74
CA GLN A 41 6.83 -18.02 24.51
C GLN A 41 5.48 -17.33 24.69
N GLN A 42 4.59 -17.89 25.51
CA GLN A 42 3.33 -17.25 25.85
C GLN A 42 3.48 -15.97 26.69
N ARG A 43 4.67 -15.67 27.23
CA ARG A 43 4.89 -14.64 28.25
C ARG A 43 6.12 -13.76 28.00
N LEU A 44 6.97 -14.12 27.04
CA LEU A 44 8.21 -13.42 26.71
C LEU A 44 8.29 -13.18 25.20
N PRO A 45 8.84 -12.03 24.76
CA PRO A 45 9.16 -11.78 23.36
C PRO A 45 10.14 -12.82 22.79
N GLY A 46 10.09 -13.08 21.49
CA GLY A 46 10.81 -14.18 20.85
C GLY A 46 12.33 -14.17 21.10
N TYR A 47 12.96 -13.00 21.12
CA TYR A 47 14.40 -12.87 21.41
C TYR A 47 14.78 -13.09 22.88
N MET A 48 13.80 -13.04 23.80
CA MET A 48 14.01 -13.32 25.23
C MET A 48 13.78 -14.80 25.57
N VAL A 49 13.26 -15.59 24.63
CA VAL A 49 13.02 -17.02 24.82
C VAL A 49 14.34 -17.78 24.67
N PRO A 50 14.80 -18.50 25.72
CA PRO A 50 16.01 -19.30 25.66
C PRO A 50 15.96 -20.36 24.54
N SER A 51 17.10 -20.52 23.85
CA SER A 51 17.29 -21.50 22.78
C SER A 51 17.54 -22.91 23.30
N ALA A 52 17.93 -23.04 24.58
CA ALA A 52 18.12 -24.30 25.27
C ALA A 52 17.70 -24.24 26.74
N TYR A 53 17.25 -25.38 27.28
CA TYR A 53 16.80 -25.55 28.66
C TYR A 53 17.51 -26.75 29.28
N VAL A 54 18.42 -26.47 30.19
CA VAL A 54 19.22 -27.47 30.91
C VAL A 54 18.63 -27.68 32.30
N ARG A 55 18.28 -28.92 32.63
CA ARG A 55 17.83 -29.27 33.97
C ARG A 55 19.02 -29.65 34.83
N LEU A 56 19.06 -29.12 36.06
CA LEU A 56 20.04 -29.47 37.08
C LEU A 56 19.31 -29.95 38.34
N ASP A 57 19.91 -30.90 39.05
CA ASP A 57 19.44 -31.31 40.38
C ASP A 57 19.67 -30.20 41.42
N ALA A 58 20.78 -29.47 41.27
CA ALA A 58 21.12 -28.30 42.07
C ALA A 58 22.08 -27.38 41.30
N PHE A 59 22.03 -26.07 41.57
CA PHE A 59 22.98 -25.13 40.98
C PHE A 59 24.38 -25.27 41.59
N PRO A 60 25.45 -25.25 40.76
CA PRO A 60 26.80 -25.22 41.27
C PRO A 60 27.07 -23.88 41.96
N LEU A 61 27.56 -23.93 43.21
CA LEU A 61 27.86 -22.74 44.01
C LEU A 61 29.37 -22.65 44.27
N THR A 62 29.90 -21.43 44.25
CA THR A 62 31.23 -21.09 44.74
C THR A 62 31.32 -21.28 46.27
N PRO A 63 32.53 -21.34 46.86
CA PRO A 63 32.71 -21.44 48.32
C PRO A 63 32.06 -20.30 49.12
N ASN A 64 31.75 -19.17 48.48
CA ASN A 64 31.06 -18.02 49.06
C ASN A 64 29.53 -18.07 48.87
N GLY A 65 28.96 -19.19 48.42
CA GLY A 65 27.51 -19.39 48.25
C GLY A 65 26.89 -18.69 47.03
N LYS A 66 27.69 -18.14 46.11
CA LYS A 66 27.20 -17.55 44.85
C LYS A 66 27.22 -18.57 43.72
N LEU A 67 26.30 -18.46 42.77
CA LEU A 67 26.29 -19.28 41.54
C LEU A 67 27.65 -19.27 40.82
N ASP A 68 28.21 -20.45 40.60
CA ASP A 68 29.40 -20.63 39.79
C ASP A 68 29.03 -20.82 38.31
N ARG A 69 28.98 -19.71 37.57
CA ARG A 69 28.64 -19.69 36.15
C ARG A 69 29.61 -20.48 35.27
N LYS A 70 30.85 -20.70 35.72
CA LYS A 70 31.86 -21.47 34.96
C LYS A 70 31.67 -22.98 35.10
N ALA A 71 31.04 -23.40 36.19
CA ALA A 71 30.74 -24.80 36.48
C ALA A 71 29.39 -25.26 35.89
N LEU A 72 28.63 -24.37 35.23
CA LEU A 72 27.40 -24.76 34.53
C LEU A 72 27.76 -25.63 33.31
N PRO A 73 27.13 -26.82 33.17
CA PRO A 73 27.41 -27.72 32.06
C PRO A 73 27.04 -27.07 30.72
N ALA A 74 27.68 -27.51 29.64
CA ALA A 74 27.17 -27.18 28.31
C ALA A 74 25.84 -27.91 28.07
N PRO A 75 24.85 -27.28 27.40
CA PRO A 75 23.64 -27.97 26.97
C PRO A 75 24.02 -29.14 26.05
N ASP A 76 23.43 -30.31 26.30
CA ASP A 76 23.48 -31.44 25.38
C ASP A 76 22.40 -31.29 24.29
N GLU A 77 22.39 -32.17 23.28
CA GLU A 77 21.42 -32.06 22.17
C GLU A 77 19.95 -32.11 22.64
N ALA A 78 19.67 -32.80 23.75
CA ALA A 78 18.34 -32.90 24.34
C ALA A 78 17.87 -31.61 25.01
N ALA A 79 18.79 -30.72 25.39
CA ALA A 79 18.47 -29.41 25.97
C ALA A 79 18.03 -28.38 24.93
N TYR A 80 18.34 -28.55 23.65
CA TYR A 80 17.91 -27.64 22.58
C TYR A 80 16.50 -27.97 22.14
N VAL A 81 15.58 -27.04 22.42
CA VAL A 81 14.24 -27.09 21.85
C VAL A 81 14.31 -26.47 20.47
N LYS A 82 14.85 -27.23 19.52
CA LYS A 82 14.55 -26.98 18.11
C LYS A 82 13.06 -27.29 17.97
N ARG A 83 12.26 -26.40 17.36
CA ARG A 83 11.08 -26.91 16.61
C ARG A 83 11.66 -28.05 15.78
N ALA A 84 11.21 -29.28 16.01
CA ALA A 84 11.84 -30.43 15.39
C ALA A 84 11.92 -30.13 13.91
N TYR A 85 13.15 -30.01 13.38
CA TYR A 85 13.32 -29.79 11.95
C TYR A 85 12.75 -31.03 11.29
N GLU A 86 11.56 -30.87 10.72
CA GLU A 86 10.94 -31.86 9.88
C GLU A 86 11.36 -31.53 8.46
N ALA A 87 12.13 -32.45 7.85
CA ALA A 87 12.54 -32.29 6.48
C ALA A 87 11.30 -32.20 5.57
N PRO A 88 11.34 -31.33 4.54
CA PRO A 88 10.39 -31.37 3.43
C PRO A 88 10.21 -32.80 2.92
N GLN A 89 8.98 -33.23 2.64
CA GLN A 89 8.68 -34.58 2.18
C GLN A 89 8.08 -34.56 0.78
N GLY A 90 8.74 -35.26 -0.14
CA GLY A 90 8.30 -35.37 -1.53
C GLY A 90 8.74 -34.18 -2.38
N GLU A 91 8.61 -34.35 -3.68
CA GLU A 91 9.19 -33.44 -4.69
C GLU A 91 8.66 -32.00 -4.60
N VAL A 92 7.36 -31.84 -4.33
CA VAL A 92 6.72 -30.52 -4.21
C VAL A 92 7.30 -29.73 -3.03
N GLU A 93 7.38 -30.35 -1.86
CA GLU A 93 7.90 -29.69 -0.67
C GLU A 93 9.39 -29.41 -0.74
N GLU A 94 10.17 -30.34 -1.28
CA GLU A 94 11.61 -30.15 -1.50
C GLU A 94 11.87 -28.97 -2.44
N THR A 95 11.07 -28.85 -3.52
CA THR A 95 11.12 -27.72 -4.45
C THR A 95 10.74 -26.42 -3.75
N LEU A 96 9.62 -26.39 -3.02
CA LEU A 96 9.20 -25.21 -2.25
C LEU A 96 10.26 -24.77 -1.24
N ALA A 97 10.86 -25.72 -0.52
CA ALA A 97 11.90 -25.43 0.48
C ALA A 97 13.15 -24.84 -0.15
N GLN A 98 13.51 -25.27 -1.37
CA GLN A 98 14.57 -24.64 -2.13
C GLN A 98 14.22 -23.21 -2.52
N LEU A 99 13.03 -22.99 -3.09
CA LEU A 99 12.58 -21.65 -3.48
C LEU A 99 12.54 -20.68 -2.28
N TRP A 100 12.06 -21.16 -1.13
CA TRP A 100 12.02 -20.37 0.11
C TRP A 100 13.41 -20.02 0.62
N ARG A 101 14.36 -20.97 0.63
CA ARG A 101 15.76 -20.69 1.02
C ARG A 101 16.39 -19.62 0.15
N GLU A 102 16.24 -19.74 -1.16
CA GLU A 102 16.81 -18.79 -2.13
C GLU A 102 16.15 -17.41 -2.05
N LEU A 103 14.87 -17.35 -1.72
CA LEU A 103 14.14 -16.09 -1.64
C LEU A 103 14.36 -15.38 -0.30
N LEU A 104 14.25 -16.11 0.80
CA LEU A 104 14.34 -15.60 2.17
C LEU A 104 15.79 -15.47 2.67
N GLY A 105 16.76 -16.03 1.95
CA GLY A 105 18.17 -16.01 2.34
C GLY A 105 18.47 -16.84 3.59
N VAL A 106 17.66 -17.88 3.86
CA VAL A 106 17.82 -18.76 5.04
C VAL A 106 18.52 -20.07 4.66
N GLU A 107 19.32 -20.63 5.57
CA GLU A 107 20.10 -21.85 5.31
C GLU A 107 19.23 -23.11 5.16
N GLN A 108 18.16 -23.19 5.95
CA GLN A 108 17.30 -24.37 6.05
C GLN A 108 15.84 -23.94 6.23
N VAL A 109 14.93 -24.65 5.54
CA VAL A 109 13.48 -24.49 5.67
C VAL A 109 12.90 -25.88 5.95
N GLY A 110 12.24 -26.02 7.09
CA GLY A 110 11.50 -27.21 7.49
C GLY A 110 10.05 -27.17 6.99
N ARG A 111 9.42 -28.34 6.96
CA ARG A 111 8.04 -28.54 6.52
C ARG A 111 7.01 -27.72 7.31
N GLN A 112 7.26 -27.49 8.60
CA GLN A 112 6.38 -26.75 9.50
C GLN A 112 6.76 -25.27 9.64
N ASP A 113 7.75 -24.79 8.87
CA ASP A 113 8.15 -23.39 8.91
C ASP A 113 7.11 -22.52 8.20
N ASN A 114 6.84 -21.35 8.78
CA ASN A 114 5.91 -20.37 8.26
C ASN A 114 6.66 -19.29 7.46
N PHE A 115 6.17 -18.96 6.28
CA PHE A 115 6.80 -18.01 5.35
C PHE A 115 7.06 -16.63 5.99
N PHE A 116 6.07 -16.09 6.71
CA PHE A 116 6.13 -14.78 7.34
C PHE A 116 6.98 -14.79 8.61
N GLU A 117 7.00 -15.89 9.37
CA GLU A 117 7.91 -16.06 10.51
C GLU A 117 9.38 -16.07 10.09
N LEU A 118 9.68 -16.55 8.88
CA LEU A 118 11.02 -16.53 8.29
C LEU A 118 11.41 -15.17 7.66
N GLY A 119 10.54 -14.16 7.75
CA GLY A 119 10.80 -12.82 7.23
C GLY A 119 10.18 -12.54 5.86
N GLY A 120 9.34 -13.44 5.34
CA GLY A 120 8.58 -13.20 4.11
C GLY A 120 7.61 -12.03 4.25
N HIS A 121 7.38 -11.31 3.14
CA HIS A 121 6.41 -10.21 3.03
C HIS A 121 5.64 -10.29 1.71
N SER A 122 4.66 -9.41 1.50
CA SER A 122 3.73 -9.49 0.37
C SER A 122 4.39 -9.44 -1.02
N LEU A 123 5.50 -8.71 -1.21
CA LEU A 123 6.25 -8.74 -2.47
C LEU A 123 7.04 -10.05 -2.66
N MET A 124 7.65 -10.58 -1.59
CA MET A 124 8.27 -11.91 -1.65
C MET A 124 7.22 -12.99 -1.93
N ALA A 125 6.00 -12.85 -1.44
CA ALA A 125 4.90 -13.73 -1.83
C ALA A 125 4.68 -13.73 -3.35
N VAL A 126 4.69 -12.55 -4.00
CA VAL A 126 4.64 -12.45 -5.48
C VAL A 126 5.81 -13.20 -6.11
N SER A 127 7.04 -12.89 -5.67
CA SER A 127 8.25 -13.51 -6.20
C SER A 127 8.26 -15.02 -6.02
N LEU A 128 7.73 -15.50 -4.90
CA LEU A 128 7.58 -16.93 -4.61
C LEU A 128 6.60 -17.59 -5.59
N ILE A 129 5.40 -17.03 -5.76
CA ILE A 129 4.40 -17.56 -6.71
C ILE A 129 4.96 -17.61 -8.13
N GLU A 130 5.74 -16.60 -8.54
CA GLU A 130 6.38 -16.61 -9.86
C GLU A 130 7.46 -17.69 -9.99
N ARG A 131 8.34 -17.83 -8.99
CA ARG A 131 9.35 -18.91 -8.99
C ARG A 131 8.71 -20.30 -8.93
N MET A 132 7.62 -20.45 -8.19
CA MET A 132 6.82 -21.67 -8.16
C MET A 132 6.29 -21.99 -9.56
N ARG A 133 5.70 -21.01 -10.25
CA ARG A 133 5.19 -21.16 -11.62
C ARG A 133 6.29 -21.59 -12.59
N GLN A 134 7.49 -21.01 -12.49
CA GLN A 134 8.66 -21.39 -13.29
C GLN A 134 9.12 -22.83 -13.00
N ALA A 135 8.90 -23.32 -11.78
CA ALA A 135 9.13 -24.70 -11.38
C ALA A 135 7.94 -25.65 -11.70
N GLY A 136 6.90 -25.17 -12.39
CA GLY A 136 5.70 -25.96 -12.72
C GLY A 136 4.72 -26.15 -11.55
N LEU A 137 4.90 -25.41 -10.46
CA LEU A 137 4.01 -25.39 -9.30
C LEU A 137 3.08 -24.18 -9.40
N HIS A 138 1.77 -24.39 -9.32
CA HIS A 138 0.80 -23.32 -9.51
C HIS A 138 -0.08 -23.18 -8.27
N ALA A 139 0.01 -22.03 -7.60
CA ALA A 139 -0.88 -21.64 -6.52
C ALA A 139 -1.48 -20.27 -6.80
N ASP A 140 -2.70 -20.07 -6.33
CA ASP A 140 -3.22 -18.72 -6.11
C ASP A 140 -2.45 -18.10 -4.94
N VAL A 141 -2.07 -16.82 -5.04
CA VAL A 141 -1.32 -16.14 -3.99
C VAL A 141 -2.07 -16.14 -2.65
N ARG A 142 -3.40 -16.17 -2.66
CA ARG A 142 -4.25 -16.32 -1.47
C ARG A 142 -3.81 -17.50 -0.61
N VAL A 143 -3.43 -18.60 -1.25
CA VAL A 143 -3.06 -19.85 -0.59
C VAL A 143 -1.89 -19.61 0.35
N LEU A 144 -0.89 -18.81 -0.03
CA LEU A 144 0.25 -18.52 0.85
C LEU A 144 -0.16 -17.75 2.11
N PHE A 145 -1.20 -16.92 2.04
CA PHE A 145 -1.70 -16.19 3.20
C PHE A 145 -2.63 -17.03 4.09
N THR A 146 -3.39 -17.97 3.51
CA THR A 146 -4.30 -18.86 4.25
C THR A 146 -3.65 -20.15 4.75
N ALA A 147 -2.59 -20.59 4.08
CA ALA A 147 -1.81 -21.81 4.32
C ALA A 147 -0.30 -21.46 4.31
N PRO A 148 0.17 -20.68 5.30
CA PRO A 148 1.50 -20.05 5.28
C PRO A 148 2.64 -20.98 5.66
N THR A 149 2.38 -22.24 6.05
CA THR A 149 3.44 -23.22 6.28
C THR A 149 3.79 -23.98 5.01
N LEU A 150 5.03 -24.47 4.92
CA LEU A 150 5.51 -25.17 3.73
C LEU A 150 4.65 -26.40 3.39
N ALA A 151 4.26 -27.20 4.39
CA ALA A 151 3.38 -28.36 4.22
C ALA A 151 1.97 -27.97 3.75
N GLU A 152 1.36 -26.94 4.35
CA GLU A 152 0.00 -26.52 4.00
C GLU A 152 -0.03 -25.96 2.57
N LEU A 153 0.96 -25.15 2.20
CA LEU A 153 1.12 -24.64 0.84
C LEU A 153 1.28 -25.79 -0.16
N ALA A 154 2.13 -26.78 0.15
CA ALA A 154 2.32 -27.96 -0.68
C ALA A 154 1.04 -28.80 -0.84
N GLY A 155 0.27 -28.96 0.24
CA GLY A 155 -1.01 -29.65 0.21
C GLY A 155 -2.03 -28.94 -0.70
N ALA A 156 -2.09 -27.61 -0.62
CA ALA A 156 -3.02 -26.80 -1.39
C ALA A 156 -2.69 -26.72 -2.89
N LEU A 157 -1.44 -26.96 -3.30
CA LEU A 157 -1.03 -27.04 -4.71
C LEU A 157 -1.70 -28.18 -5.49
N SER A 158 -2.20 -29.20 -4.79
CA SER A 158 -2.82 -30.38 -5.41
C SER A 158 -4.26 -30.13 -5.88
N GLU A 159 -4.87 -29.00 -5.50
CA GLU A 159 -6.26 -28.66 -5.80
C GLU A 159 -6.35 -27.41 -6.67
N ASN A 160 -6.65 -27.59 -7.96
CA ASN A 160 -7.16 -26.57 -8.89
C ASN A 160 -6.35 -25.28 -9.10
N SER A 161 -5.26 -25.37 -9.88
CA SER A 161 -4.78 -24.21 -10.63
C SER A 161 -5.22 -24.31 -12.10
N GLN A 162 -6.37 -23.72 -12.44
CA GLN A 162 -6.72 -23.52 -13.85
C GLN A 162 -5.84 -22.41 -14.41
N GLN A 163 -4.90 -22.76 -15.27
CA GLN A 163 -4.19 -21.78 -16.07
C GLN A 163 -5.18 -21.16 -17.06
N ILE A 164 -5.36 -19.84 -16.97
CA ILE A 164 -6.12 -19.09 -17.97
C ILE A 164 -5.30 -19.12 -19.26
N ASP A 165 -5.81 -19.80 -20.28
CA ASP A 165 -5.23 -19.77 -21.61
C ASP A 165 -5.57 -18.43 -22.26
N VAL A 166 -4.55 -17.59 -22.47
CA VAL A 166 -4.73 -16.25 -23.05
C VAL A 166 -4.87 -16.40 -24.56
N PRO A 167 -6.02 -16.02 -25.15
CA PRO A 167 -6.19 -16.09 -26.60
C PRO A 167 -5.13 -15.26 -27.34
N GLU A 168 -4.56 -15.83 -28.41
CA GLU A 168 -3.58 -15.13 -29.24
C GLU A 168 -4.17 -13.89 -29.92
N ASN A 169 -3.33 -12.89 -30.18
CA ASN A 169 -3.71 -11.76 -31.03
C ASN A 169 -3.75 -12.20 -32.50
N LEU A 170 -4.90 -12.06 -33.16
CA LEU A 170 -5.11 -12.46 -34.55
C LEU A 170 -4.85 -11.32 -35.56
N ILE A 171 -4.52 -10.11 -35.10
CA ILE A 171 -4.15 -8.97 -35.95
C ILE A 171 -2.64 -9.01 -36.26
N THR A 172 -2.31 -9.24 -37.53
CA THR A 172 -0.92 -9.35 -38.01
C THR A 172 -0.51 -8.12 -38.83
N GLU A 173 0.77 -8.01 -39.19
CA GLU A 173 1.25 -6.96 -40.09
C GLU A 173 0.66 -7.06 -41.52
N HIS A 174 0.11 -8.21 -41.88
CA HIS A 174 -0.50 -8.48 -43.18
C HIS A 174 -2.02 -8.30 -43.18
N THR A 175 -2.62 -7.95 -42.04
CA THR A 175 -4.06 -7.71 -41.93
C THR A 175 -4.45 -6.46 -42.72
N GLU A 176 -5.33 -6.62 -43.71
CA GLU A 176 -5.83 -5.50 -44.53
C GLU A 176 -7.14 -4.89 -44.00
N ALA A 177 -7.95 -5.70 -43.31
CA ALA A 177 -9.20 -5.29 -42.67
C ALA A 177 -9.37 -6.03 -41.34
N ILE A 178 -9.93 -5.35 -40.33
CA ILE A 178 -10.20 -5.93 -39.02
C ILE A 178 -11.68 -6.34 -38.97
N HIS A 179 -11.93 -7.60 -38.64
CA HIS A 179 -13.26 -8.17 -38.47
C HIS A 179 -13.46 -8.65 -37.02
N PRO A 180 -14.71 -8.73 -36.52
CA PRO A 180 -14.99 -9.13 -35.14
C PRO A 180 -14.30 -10.42 -34.68
N GLU A 181 -14.14 -11.40 -35.58
CA GLU A 181 -13.51 -12.69 -35.28
C GLU A 181 -12.01 -12.58 -34.96
N LEU A 182 -11.38 -11.47 -35.31
CA LEU A 182 -9.97 -11.20 -34.98
C LEU A 182 -9.78 -10.65 -33.55
N LEU A 183 -10.88 -10.39 -32.82
CA LEU A 183 -10.88 -9.75 -31.51
C LEU A 183 -11.35 -10.73 -30.41
N PRO A 184 -10.52 -11.69 -29.98
CA PRO A 184 -10.97 -12.77 -29.09
C PRO A 184 -11.30 -12.31 -27.66
N LEU A 185 -10.85 -11.11 -27.26
CA LEU A 185 -11.05 -10.57 -25.91
C LEU A 185 -12.20 -9.56 -25.83
N VAL A 186 -12.77 -9.13 -26.97
CA VAL A 186 -13.80 -8.08 -26.98
C VAL A 186 -14.82 -8.34 -28.09
N ALA A 187 -16.10 -8.29 -27.75
CA ALA A 187 -17.18 -8.34 -28.72
C ALA A 187 -17.51 -6.91 -29.20
N LEU A 188 -17.24 -6.63 -30.48
CA LEU A 188 -17.57 -5.36 -31.16
C LEU A 188 -18.29 -5.64 -32.48
N SER A 189 -19.21 -4.77 -32.88
CA SER A 189 -19.76 -4.80 -34.25
C SER A 189 -18.74 -4.28 -35.27
N GLN A 190 -18.90 -4.68 -36.54
CA GLN A 190 -18.06 -4.15 -37.63
C GLN A 190 -18.12 -2.61 -37.71
N ALA A 191 -19.28 -2.00 -37.45
CA ALA A 191 -19.44 -0.54 -37.46
C ALA A 191 -18.60 0.15 -36.37
N SER A 192 -18.49 -0.46 -35.19
CA SER A 192 -17.62 0.01 -34.11
C SER A 192 -16.14 -0.12 -34.48
N ILE A 193 -15.75 -1.26 -35.08
CA ILE A 193 -14.39 -1.49 -35.56
C ILE A 193 -14.01 -0.46 -36.63
N ASP A 194 -14.87 -0.20 -37.60
CA ASP A 194 -14.63 0.79 -38.66
C ASP A 194 -14.47 2.20 -38.07
N ARG A 195 -15.25 2.55 -37.04
CA ARG A 195 -15.13 3.81 -36.29
C ARG A 195 -13.81 3.92 -35.53
N ILE A 196 -13.32 2.83 -34.94
CA ILE A 196 -12.01 2.77 -34.29
C ILE A 196 -10.91 3.00 -35.33
N VAL A 197 -10.94 2.23 -36.43
CA VAL A 197 -9.95 2.32 -37.52
C VAL A 197 -9.88 3.73 -38.10
N ALA A 198 -11.01 4.42 -38.24
CA ALA A 198 -11.06 5.78 -38.77
C ALA A 198 -10.39 6.84 -37.86
N GLN A 199 -10.28 6.58 -36.56
CA GLN A 199 -9.65 7.48 -35.60
C GLN A 199 -8.14 7.25 -35.47
N VAL A 200 -7.64 6.11 -35.95
CA VAL A 200 -6.22 5.73 -35.82
C VAL A 200 -5.38 6.30 -36.97
N PRO A 201 -4.33 7.09 -36.69
CA PRO A 201 -3.37 7.49 -37.71
C PRO A 201 -2.71 6.27 -38.37
N GLY A 202 -2.83 6.18 -39.70
CA GLY A 202 -2.36 5.03 -40.48
C GLY A 202 -3.36 3.88 -40.62
N GLY A 203 -4.55 3.99 -40.01
CA GLY A 203 -5.64 3.02 -40.09
C GLY A 203 -5.21 1.62 -39.65
N VAL A 204 -5.75 0.58 -40.32
CA VAL A 204 -5.49 -0.83 -40.00
C VAL A 204 -4.00 -1.17 -39.91
N LYS A 205 -3.17 -0.58 -40.80
CA LYS A 205 -1.73 -0.88 -40.85
C LYS A 205 -0.98 -0.48 -39.60
N ASN A 206 -1.49 0.52 -38.86
CA ASN A 206 -0.88 0.94 -37.61
C ASN A 206 -1.55 0.29 -36.39
N ILE A 207 -2.63 -0.46 -36.53
CA ILE A 207 -3.24 -1.18 -35.41
C ILE A 207 -2.47 -2.48 -35.19
N GLN A 208 -1.95 -2.64 -33.96
CA GLN A 208 -1.37 -3.88 -33.47
C GLN A 208 -2.44 -4.76 -32.84
N ASP A 209 -3.36 -4.18 -32.08
CA ASP A 209 -4.32 -4.94 -31.26
C ASP A 209 -5.52 -4.09 -30.84
N ILE A 210 -6.64 -4.74 -30.51
CA ILE A 210 -7.83 -4.13 -29.91
C ILE A 210 -8.40 -5.09 -28.86
N TYR A 211 -8.51 -4.64 -27.62
CA TYR A 211 -9.01 -5.44 -26.49
C TYR A 211 -9.69 -4.54 -25.44
N PRO A 212 -10.46 -5.07 -24.48
CA PRO A 212 -11.22 -4.21 -23.55
C PRO A 212 -10.28 -3.58 -22.52
N LEU A 213 -10.80 -2.65 -21.72
CA LEU A 213 -10.05 -2.12 -20.56
C LEU A 213 -9.92 -3.19 -19.47
N ALA A 214 -8.88 -3.09 -18.64
CA ALA A 214 -8.88 -3.77 -17.35
C ALA A 214 -9.88 -3.09 -16.39
N PRO A 215 -10.43 -3.80 -15.39
CA PRO A 215 -11.38 -3.23 -14.44
C PRO A 215 -10.88 -1.95 -13.72
N SER A 216 -9.59 -1.85 -13.41
CA SER A 216 -8.98 -0.63 -12.84
C SER A 216 -9.03 0.55 -13.82
N GLN A 217 -8.74 0.31 -15.10
CA GLN A 217 -8.77 1.33 -16.15
C GLN A 217 -10.18 1.87 -16.42
N GLU A 218 -11.24 1.06 -16.25
CA GLU A 218 -12.63 1.52 -16.41
C GLU A 218 -13.00 2.61 -15.40
N GLY A 219 -12.56 2.46 -14.15
CA GLY A 219 -12.77 3.48 -13.10
C GLY A 219 -12.05 4.79 -13.43
N ILE A 220 -10.82 4.71 -13.93
CA ILE A 220 -10.04 5.88 -14.37
C ILE A 220 -10.75 6.59 -15.54
N LEU A 221 -11.18 5.82 -16.54
CA LEU A 221 -11.92 6.37 -17.69
C LEU A 221 -13.21 7.07 -17.25
N PHE A 222 -13.95 6.49 -16.30
CA PHE A 222 -15.17 7.10 -15.77
C PHE A 222 -14.89 8.50 -15.20
N HIS A 223 -13.85 8.65 -14.37
CA HIS A 223 -13.47 9.95 -13.83
C HIS A 223 -13.00 10.94 -14.91
N HIS A 224 -12.21 10.47 -15.87
CA HIS A 224 -11.76 11.26 -17.01
C HIS A 224 -12.91 11.78 -17.91
N VAL A 225 -14.05 11.09 -17.95
CA VAL A 225 -15.25 11.51 -18.69
C VAL A 225 -16.13 12.44 -17.86
N LEU A 226 -16.16 12.29 -16.53
CA LEU A 226 -16.99 13.10 -15.64
C LEU A 226 -16.49 14.54 -15.49
N ASP A 227 -15.18 14.76 -15.44
CA ASP A 227 -14.58 16.09 -15.34
C ASP A 227 -13.88 16.47 -16.66
N PRO A 228 -14.49 17.33 -17.50
CA PRO A 228 -13.90 17.71 -18.77
C PRO A 228 -12.78 18.74 -18.65
N GLU A 229 -12.64 19.43 -17.51
CA GLU A 229 -11.74 20.58 -17.31
C GLU A 229 -10.45 20.19 -16.56
N ALA A 230 -10.52 19.21 -15.65
CA ALA A 230 -9.39 18.71 -14.88
C ALA A 230 -9.28 17.18 -14.98
N ASP A 231 -8.05 16.67 -14.92
CA ASP A 231 -7.81 15.24 -14.95
C ASP A 231 -6.90 14.83 -13.77
N ALA A 232 -7.52 14.25 -12.75
CA ALA A 232 -6.83 13.81 -11.54
C ALA A 232 -5.82 12.68 -11.79
N TYR A 233 -5.88 12.01 -12.96
CA TYR A 233 -5.02 10.90 -13.32
C TYR A 233 -3.90 11.29 -14.29
N VAL A 234 -3.64 12.59 -14.44
CA VAL A 234 -2.44 13.09 -15.13
C VAL A 234 -1.32 13.25 -14.13
N GLU A 235 -0.28 12.43 -14.30
CA GLU A 235 0.98 12.53 -13.57
C GLU A 235 1.88 13.55 -14.24
N THR A 236 2.66 14.26 -13.43
CA THR A 236 3.58 15.27 -13.94
C THR A 236 4.95 15.18 -13.31
N GLY A 237 5.98 15.32 -14.13
CA GLY A 237 7.37 15.45 -13.71
C GLY A 237 8.04 16.64 -14.36
N LEU A 238 8.82 17.39 -13.59
CA LEU A 238 9.63 18.51 -14.06
C LEU A 238 11.11 18.19 -13.87
N PHE A 239 11.85 18.24 -14.97
CA PHE A 239 13.26 17.87 -15.02
C PHE A 239 14.08 19.03 -15.57
N ALA A 240 15.27 19.23 -15.03
CA ALA A 240 16.28 20.15 -15.53
C ALA A 240 17.47 19.39 -16.10
N PHE A 241 17.92 19.82 -17.26
CA PHE A 241 19.04 19.26 -18.01
C PHE A 241 20.12 20.31 -18.19
N ALA A 242 21.39 19.91 -18.06
CA ALA A 242 22.51 20.82 -18.24
C ALA A 242 22.64 21.37 -19.68
N SER A 243 22.12 20.66 -20.70
CA SER A 243 22.20 21.08 -22.10
C SER A 243 21.13 20.43 -22.98
N ARG A 244 20.84 21.08 -24.12
CA ARG A 244 19.89 20.54 -25.12
C ARG A 244 20.29 19.14 -25.65
N PRO A 245 21.56 18.87 -26.01
CA PRO A 245 21.94 17.53 -26.45
C PRO A 245 21.78 16.43 -25.38
N ARG A 246 21.87 16.76 -24.08
CA ARG A 246 21.61 15.80 -23.00
C ARG A 246 20.11 15.48 -22.91
N LEU A 247 19.26 16.49 -23.04
CA LEU A 247 17.80 16.34 -23.13
C LEU A 247 17.39 15.50 -24.35
N ASP A 248 17.96 15.79 -25.52
CA ASP A 248 17.61 15.05 -26.75
C ASP A 248 17.99 13.55 -26.65
N ARG A 249 19.11 13.20 -25.99
CA ARG A 249 19.47 11.79 -25.70
C ARG A 249 18.47 11.11 -24.77
N PHE A 250 18.02 11.82 -23.74
CA PHE A 250 16.99 11.31 -22.83
C PHE A 250 15.68 11.04 -23.58
N LEU A 251 15.24 11.98 -24.43
CA LEU A 251 14.03 11.81 -25.24
C LEU A 251 14.13 10.65 -26.24
N ASP A 252 15.30 10.42 -26.83
CA ASP A 252 15.56 9.24 -27.69
C ASP A 252 15.41 7.93 -26.90
N ALA A 253 15.97 7.87 -25.69
CA ALA A 253 15.82 6.70 -24.82
C ALA A 253 14.35 6.46 -24.45
N VAL A 254 13.61 7.51 -24.07
CA VAL A 254 12.16 7.42 -23.79
C VAL A 254 11.40 6.91 -25.01
N GLN A 255 11.66 7.42 -26.21
CA GLN A 255 11.00 6.96 -27.44
C GLN A 255 11.26 5.47 -27.68
N ARG A 256 12.47 4.97 -27.43
CA ARG A 256 12.79 3.55 -27.59
C ARG A 256 12.08 2.67 -26.58
N VAL A 257 11.89 3.13 -25.34
CA VAL A 257 11.05 2.44 -24.36
C VAL A 257 9.59 2.40 -24.85
N ILE A 258 9.06 3.51 -25.38
CA ILE A 258 7.71 3.55 -25.98
C ILE A 258 7.58 2.54 -27.13
N ASP A 259 8.58 2.44 -28.02
CA ASP A 259 8.55 1.49 -29.12
C ASP A 259 8.54 0.02 -28.65
N ARG A 260 9.25 -0.27 -27.55
CA ARG A 260 9.36 -1.61 -26.97
C ARG A 260 8.04 -2.10 -26.36
N HIS A 261 7.29 -1.23 -25.68
CA HIS A 261 6.13 -1.66 -24.87
C HIS A 261 4.80 -1.26 -25.51
N ASP A 262 3.89 -2.23 -25.64
CA ASP A 262 2.60 -2.03 -26.31
C ASP A 262 1.69 -1.04 -25.56
N VAL A 263 1.66 -1.13 -24.22
CA VAL A 263 0.83 -0.26 -23.36
C VAL A 263 1.18 1.22 -23.54
N LEU A 264 2.45 1.57 -23.78
CA LEU A 264 2.88 2.96 -23.96
C LEU A 264 2.49 3.51 -25.35
N ARG A 265 2.07 2.63 -26.27
CA ARG A 265 1.55 2.96 -27.61
C ARG A 265 0.04 2.75 -27.71
N THR A 266 -0.64 2.68 -26.58
CA THR A 266 -2.08 2.39 -26.50
C THR A 266 -2.91 3.65 -26.36
N ALA A 267 -3.98 3.75 -27.13
CA ALA A 267 -5.04 4.74 -26.99
C ALA A 267 -6.28 4.11 -26.37
N VAL A 268 -7.14 4.91 -25.75
CA VAL A 268 -8.42 4.48 -25.18
C VAL A 268 -9.58 5.10 -25.96
N LEU A 269 -10.46 4.26 -26.52
CA LEU A 269 -11.63 4.70 -27.28
C LEU A 269 -12.92 4.12 -26.67
N TRP A 270 -13.90 4.99 -26.42
CA TRP A 270 -15.20 4.60 -25.82
C TRP A 270 -16.41 5.21 -26.55
N GLU A 271 -16.19 6.21 -27.41
CA GLU A 271 -17.26 6.96 -28.05
C GLU A 271 -17.86 6.17 -29.22
N GLY A 272 -19.15 5.84 -29.13
CA GLY A 272 -19.89 5.18 -30.21
C GLY A 272 -19.45 3.73 -30.46
N VAL A 273 -18.95 3.06 -29.44
CA VAL A 273 -18.63 1.62 -29.42
C VAL A 273 -19.41 0.94 -28.29
N GLU A 274 -19.55 -0.38 -28.35
CA GLU A 274 -20.36 -1.16 -27.40
C GLU A 274 -19.77 -1.15 -25.98
N GLN A 275 -18.45 -1.06 -25.88
CA GLN A 275 -17.70 -0.96 -24.62
C GLN A 275 -16.38 -0.23 -24.86
N PRO A 276 -15.80 0.43 -23.85
CA PRO A 276 -14.47 1.02 -23.94
C PRO A 276 -13.41 0.01 -24.32
N VAL A 277 -12.50 0.40 -25.22
CA VAL A 277 -11.41 -0.45 -25.69
C VAL A 277 -10.05 0.25 -25.66
N GLN A 278 -9.03 -0.58 -25.47
CA GLN A 278 -7.64 -0.26 -25.70
C GLN A 278 -7.30 -0.55 -27.17
N VAL A 279 -6.68 0.42 -27.83
CA VAL A 279 -6.22 0.32 -29.23
C VAL A 279 -4.71 0.48 -29.25
N VAL A 280 -4.01 -0.62 -29.44
CA VAL A 280 -2.54 -0.66 -29.46
C VAL A 280 -2.05 -0.28 -30.85
N LEU A 281 -1.18 0.73 -30.94
CA LEU A 281 -0.63 1.19 -32.22
C LEU A 281 0.78 0.66 -32.43
N ARG A 282 1.12 0.16 -33.63
CA ARG A 282 2.46 -0.37 -33.98
C ARG A 282 3.55 0.68 -33.85
N LYS A 283 3.26 1.92 -34.23
CA LYS A 283 4.20 3.05 -34.17
C LYS A 283 3.49 4.30 -33.70
N VAL A 284 4.12 4.99 -32.76
CA VAL A 284 3.74 6.31 -32.27
C VAL A 284 5.01 7.13 -32.05
N THR A 285 4.89 8.45 -32.11
CA THR A 285 6.01 9.35 -31.83
C THR A 285 5.66 10.16 -30.60
N LEU A 286 6.57 10.21 -29.63
CA LEU A 286 6.45 11.03 -28.44
C LEU A 286 6.35 12.50 -28.84
N PRO A 287 5.22 13.18 -28.59
CA PRO A 287 5.09 14.57 -29.00
C PRO A 287 5.89 15.46 -28.05
N CYS A 288 6.79 16.23 -28.64
CA CYS A 288 7.68 17.15 -27.92
C CYS A 288 7.47 18.57 -28.45
N GLU A 289 6.94 19.47 -27.61
CA GLU A 289 6.73 20.88 -27.95
C GLU A 289 7.81 21.75 -27.31
N VAL A 290 8.44 22.61 -28.10
CA VAL A 290 9.41 23.61 -27.58
C VAL A 290 8.69 24.94 -27.38
N LEU A 291 8.69 25.43 -26.15
CA LEU A 291 8.00 26.62 -25.72
C LEU A 291 8.98 27.76 -25.47
N ALA A 292 8.54 28.97 -25.81
CA ALA A 292 9.21 30.19 -25.42
C ALA A 292 8.48 30.81 -24.23
N PHE A 293 9.21 31.07 -23.15
CA PHE A 293 8.74 31.84 -22.00
C PHE A 293 9.50 33.15 -21.91
N GLU A 294 8.85 34.19 -21.39
CA GLU A 294 9.52 35.46 -21.11
C GLU A 294 10.19 35.37 -19.73
N PRO A 295 11.53 35.35 -19.63
CA PRO A 295 12.18 35.21 -18.33
C PRO A 295 11.87 36.41 -17.41
N SER A 296 11.51 37.57 -17.96
CA SER A 296 11.11 38.75 -17.19
C SER A 296 9.87 38.56 -16.32
N LEU A 297 9.00 37.60 -16.62
CA LEU A 297 7.73 37.40 -15.93
C LEU A 297 7.82 36.48 -14.69
N GLY A 298 8.96 35.84 -14.44
CA GLY A 298 9.15 34.92 -13.32
C GLY A 298 10.18 33.84 -13.66
N ASP A 299 10.34 32.86 -12.76
CA ASP A 299 11.15 31.68 -13.07
C ASP A 299 10.48 30.85 -14.18
N VAL A 300 11.28 30.32 -15.12
CA VAL A 300 10.73 29.58 -16.27
C VAL A 300 10.09 28.26 -15.81
N ALA A 301 10.61 27.63 -14.74
CA ALA A 301 10.00 26.43 -14.18
C ALA A 301 8.61 26.72 -13.62
N GLU A 302 8.44 27.79 -12.85
CA GLU A 302 7.14 28.20 -12.31
C GLU A 302 6.12 28.53 -13.41
N GLN A 303 6.58 29.19 -14.48
CA GLN A 303 5.72 29.48 -15.64
C GLN A 303 5.28 28.19 -16.37
N LEU A 304 6.18 27.21 -16.51
CA LEU A 304 5.88 25.93 -17.12
C LEU A 304 4.92 25.10 -16.25
N GLU A 305 5.14 25.04 -14.94
CA GLU A 305 4.25 24.42 -13.95
C GLU A 305 2.84 25.04 -14.00
N THR A 306 2.76 26.37 -14.01
CA THR A 306 1.47 27.08 -14.01
C THR A 306 0.68 26.85 -15.30
N ARG A 307 1.37 26.79 -16.45
CA ARG A 307 0.74 26.59 -17.76
C ARG A 307 0.20 25.18 -17.95
N TYR A 308 0.91 24.19 -17.40
CA TYR A 308 0.56 22.78 -17.48
C TYR A 308 0.23 22.21 -16.09
N ASP A 309 -0.55 22.98 -15.33
CA ASP A 309 -1.12 22.55 -14.05
C ASP A 309 -2.19 21.49 -14.37
N PRO A 310 -2.06 20.24 -13.85
CA PRO A 310 -3.04 19.18 -14.11
C PRO A 310 -4.46 19.52 -13.63
N ARG A 311 -4.64 20.57 -12.79
CA ARG A 311 -5.95 21.11 -12.43
C ARG A 311 -6.69 21.80 -13.56
N ARG A 312 -5.99 22.18 -14.64
CA ARG A 312 -6.52 22.97 -15.76
C ARG A 312 -6.05 22.43 -17.11
N TYR A 313 -5.40 21.27 -17.09
CA TYR A 313 -4.80 20.66 -18.25
C TYR A 313 -5.16 19.18 -18.30
N ARG A 314 -5.57 18.72 -19.47
CA ARG A 314 -6.00 17.33 -19.71
C ARG A 314 -5.23 16.73 -20.86
N LEU A 315 -4.88 15.46 -20.74
CA LEU A 315 -4.33 14.66 -21.83
C LEU A 315 -5.48 14.01 -22.60
N ASP A 316 -5.53 14.13 -23.93
CA ASP A 316 -6.51 13.40 -24.73
C ASP A 316 -6.11 11.93 -24.84
N ILE A 317 -6.77 11.07 -24.07
CA ILE A 317 -6.46 9.64 -24.02
C ILE A 317 -6.86 8.86 -25.29
N ARG A 318 -7.51 9.51 -26.25
CA ARG A 318 -7.85 8.91 -27.55
C ARG A 318 -6.65 8.88 -28.50
N THR A 319 -5.56 9.58 -28.17
CA THR A 319 -4.38 9.69 -29.04
C THR A 319 -3.13 9.17 -28.33
N ALA A 320 -2.59 8.04 -28.82
CA ALA A 320 -1.34 7.49 -28.32
C ALA A 320 -0.10 8.22 -28.89
N PRO A 321 1.02 8.30 -28.14
CA PRO A 321 1.19 7.79 -26.77
C PRO A 321 0.49 8.68 -25.75
N LEU A 322 0.08 8.12 -24.60
CA LEU A 322 -0.53 8.90 -23.51
C LEU A 322 0.53 9.63 -22.66
N MET A 323 1.49 10.23 -23.34
CA MET A 323 2.59 11.00 -22.78
C MET A 323 2.90 12.22 -23.65
N HIS A 324 3.17 13.34 -23.01
CA HIS A 324 3.55 14.60 -23.68
C HIS A 324 4.75 15.26 -23.02
N CYS A 325 5.62 15.83 -23.86
CA CYS A 325 6.83 16.54 -23.43
C CYS A 325 6.72 18.03 -23.80
N TYR A 326 6.89 18.90 -22.82
CA TYR A 326 7.01 20.35 -23.02
C TYR A 326 8.39 20.82 -22.60
N ILE A 327 9.09 21.48 -23.51
CA ILE A 327 10.50 21.83 -23.36
C ILE A 327 10.63 23.34 -23.33
N ALA A 328 11.41 23.86 -22.37
CA ALA A 328 11.73 25.29 -22.29
C ALA A 328 13.23 25.52 -22.12
N ASP A 329 13.75 26.57 -22.75
CA ASP A 329 15.08 27.10 -22.47
C ASP A 329 15.01 28.02 -21.25
N ASP A 330 15.90 27.81 -20.26
CA ASP A 330 16.03 28.64 -19.08
C ASP A 330 17.43 29.28 -19.05
N PRO A 331 17.64 30.36 -19.83
CA PRO A 331 18.95 30.97 -20.00
C PRO A 331 19.45 31.65 -18.71
N ARG A 332 18.56 31.99 -17.76
CA ARG A 332 18.96 32.60 -16.48
C ARG A 332 19.72 31.61 -15.60
N ASN A 333 19.25 30.37 -15.56
CA ASN A 333 19.87 29.31 -14.78
C ASN A 333 20.81 28.42 -15.63
N GLY A 334 20.94 28.71 -16.93
CA GLY A 334 21.83 27.98 -17.85
C GLY A 334 21.43 26.53 -18.02
N ARG A 335 20.13 26.23 -18.07
CA ARG A 335 19.58 24.87 -18.10
C ARG A 335 18.44 24.75 -19.12
N TRP A 336 18.11 23.53 -19.50
CA TRP A 336 16.92 23.18 -20.26
C TRP A 336 15.92 22.49 -19.35
N LEU A 337 14.65 22.86 -19.47
CA LEU A 337 13.56 22.29 -18.67
C LEU A 337 12.72 21.37 -19.54
N LEU A 338 12.30 20.24 -18.97
CA LEU A 338 11.34 19.31 -19.54
C LEU A 338 10.22 19.09 -18.53
N ARG A 339 8.99 19.41 -18.92
CA ARG A 339 7.78 18.93 -18.28
C ARG A 339 7.32 17.69 -19.03
N LEU A 340 7.39 16.55 -18.36
CA LEU A 340 6.84 15.29 -18.83
C LEU A 340 5.48 15.10 -18.18
N MET A 341 4.46 14.81 -18.98
CA MET A 341 3.12 14.50 -18.51
C MET A 341 2.73 13.12 -19.04
N SER A 342 2.16 12.29 -18.19
CA SER A 342 1.68 10.95 -18.53
C SER A 342 0.33 10.68 -17.89
N HIS A 343 -0.45 9.78 -18.47
CA HIS A 343 -1.73 9.39 -17.88
C HIS A 343 -1.63 8.05 -17.14
N HIS A 344 -2.12 8.01 -15.90
CA HIS A 344 -2.13 6.83 -15.00
C HIS A 344 -2.88 5.62 -15.58
N ILE A 345 -3.67 5.79 -16.64
CA ILE A 345 -4.44 4.69 -17.27
C ILE A 345 -3.52 3.67 -17.97
N VAL A 346 -2.26 4.04 -18.25
CA VAL A 346 -1.24 3.17 -18.87
C VAL A 346 0.03 3.01 -18.03
N ILE A 347 0.14 3.69 -16.89
CA ILE A 347 1.34 3.72 -16.05
C ILE A 347 0.93 3.64 -14.58
N ASP A 348 1.50 2.66 -13.85
CA ASP A 348 1.54 2.64 -12.38
C ASP A 348 2.96 2.91 -11.86
N HIS A 349 3.13 3.03 -10.54
CA HIS A 349 4.44 3.29 -9.92
C HIS A 349 5.52 2.26 -10.30
N THR A 350 5.17 0.97 -10.34
CA THR A 350 6.10 -0.08 -10.78
C THR A 350 6.49 0.08 -12.26
N THR A 351 5.54 0.49 -13.09
CA THR A 351 5.79 0.82 -14.49
C THR A 351 6.74 2.01 -14.63
N GLN A 352 6.62 3.04 -13.78
CA GLN A 352 7.56 4.15 -13.76
C GLN A 352 8.98 3.69 -13.40
N GLU A 353 9.14 2.88 -12.35
CA GLU A 353 10.45 2.33 -11.95
C GLU A 353 11.10 1.51 -13.08
N LEU A 354 10.33 0.61 -13.71
CA LEU A 354 10.80 -0.20 -14.84
C LEU A 354 11.11 0.66 -16.07
N PHE A 355 10.28 1.66 -16.35
CA PHE A 355 10.48 2.60 -17.45
C PHE A 355 11.80 3.36 -17.28
N VAL A 356 12.08 3.87 -16.07
CA VAL A 356 13.33 4.56 -15.76
C VAL A 356 14.51 3.59 -15.92
N ALA A 357 14.43 2.39 -15.35
CA ALA A 357 15.48 1.39 -15.45
C ALA A 357 15.80 1.00 -16.91
N GLU A 358 14.78 0.81 -17.76
CA GLU A 358 14.99 0.53 -19.19
C GLU A 358 15.58 1.73 -19.94
N ALA A 359 15.08 2.95 -19.68
CA ALA A 359 15.62 4.16 -20.31
C ALA A 359 17.11 4.33 -19.99
N GLU A 360 17.50 4.11 -18.73
CA GLU A 360 18.91 4.17 -18.34
C GLU A 360 19.76 3.07 -19.00
N ALA A 361 19.24 1.84 -19.10
CA ALA A 361 19.95 0.77 -19.79
C ALA A 361 20.17 1.12 -21.28
N ILE A 362 19.16 1.72 -21.92
CA ILE A 362 19.22 2.20 -23.30
C ILE A 362 20.27 3.32 -23.44
N GLU A 363 20.27 4.32 -22.56
CA GLU A 363 21.26 5.41 -22.57
C GLU A 363 22.70 4.88 -22.42
N ARG A 364 22.88 3.80 -21.64
CA ARG A 364 24.19 3.14 -21.44
C ARG A 364 24.55 2.16 -22.57
N GLY A 365 23.74 2.03 -23.62
CA GLY A 365 23.97 1.12 -24.75
C GLY A 365 23.72 -0.36 -24.42
N ARG A 366 23.02 -0.64 -23.31
CA ARG A 366 22.72 -1.98 -22.78
C ARG A 366 21.31 -2.47 -23.13
N GLU A 367 20.68 -1.91 -24.16
CA GLU A 367 19.34 -2.34 -24.60
C GLU A 367 19.29 -3.85 -24.93
N HIS A 368 20.39 -4.41 -25.44
CA HIS A 368 20.49 -5.84 -25.75
C HIS A 368 20.44 -6.77 -24.52
N GLU A 369 20.64 -6.23 -23.31
CA GLU A 369 20.50 -6.95 -22.03
C GLU A 369 19.03 -6.98 -21.57
N LEU A 370 18.18 -6.12 -22.12
CA LEU A 370 16.78 -6.04 -21.74
C LEU A 370 16.02 -7.24 -22.30
N ALA A 371 15.18 -7.84 -21.44
CA ALA A 371 14.29 -8.92 -21.86
C ALA A 371 13.30 -8.45 -22.93
N LYS A 372 12.74 -9.42 -23.66
CA LYS A 372 11.64 -9.13 -24.59
C LYS A 372 10.41 -8.70 -23.77
N PRO A 373 9.77 -7.55 -24.11
CA PRO A 373 8.55 -7.11 -23.46
C PRO A 373 7.42 -8.14 -23.57
N VAL A 374 6.70 -8.34 -22.49
CA VAL A 374 5.47 -9.14 -22.46
C VAL A 374 4.28 -8.21 -22.71
N PRO A 375 3.34 -8.56 -23.60
CA PRO A 375 2.17 -7.73 -23.90
C PRO A 375 1.23 -7.51 -22.70
N PHE A 376 0.76 -6.28 -22.49
CA PHE A 376 -0.20 -5.96 -21.43
C PHE A 376 -1.55 -6.68 -21.60
N ARG A 377 -1.93 -7.07 -22.84
CA ARG A 377 -3.16 -7.86 -23.10
C ARG A 377 -3.26 -9.15 -22.27
N ASN A 378 -2.13 -9.75 -21.90
CA ASN A 378 -2.11 -11.00 -21.16
C ASN A 378 -2.69 -10.81 -19.76
N PHE A 379 -2.36 -9.68 -19.13
CA PHE A 379 -2.95 -9.27 -17.86
C PHE A 379 -4.44 -8.99 -18.01
N VAL A 380 -4.85 -8.23 -19.04
CA VAL A 380 -6.27 -7.93 -19.30
C VAL A 380 -7.09 -9.22 -19.46
N ALA A 381 -6.57 -10.19 -20.20
CA ALA A 381 -7.21 -11.49 -20.36
C ALA A 381 -7.38 -12.23 -19.03
N GLN A 382 -6.35 -12.24 -18.18
CA GLN A 382 -6.43 -12.87 -16.86
C GLN A 382 -7.42 -12.16 -15.93
N ALA A 383 -7.40 -10.83 -15.91
CA ALA A 383 -8.33 -10.03 -15.11
C ALA A 383 -9.80 -10.24 -15.53
N ARG A 384 -10.06 -10.51 -16.81
CA ARG A 384 -11.41 -10.70 -17.36
C ARG A 384 -11.90 -12.14 -17.36
N LEU A 385 -11.00 -13.11 -17.57
CA LEU A 385 -11.30 -14.53 -17.67
C LEU A 385 -11.05 -15.31 -16.38
N GLY A 386 -10.54 -14.63 -15.34
CA GLY A 386 -10.28 -15.22 -14.03
C GLY A 386 -11.55 -15.47 -13.22
N VAL A 387 -11.64 -14.85 -12.06
CA VAL A 387 -12.82 -15.02 -11.19
C VAL A 387 -14.07 -14.44 -11.86
N SER A 388 -15.17 -15.17 -11.80
CA SER A 388 -16.41 -14.73 -12.43
C SER A 388 -17.03 -13.54 -11.71
N GLU A 389 -17.81 -12.73 -12.44
CA GLU A 389 -18.52 -11.56 -11.86
C GLU A 389 -19.42 -11.97 -10.67
N ALA A 390 -20.11 -13.12 -10.78
CA ALA A 390 -20.97 -13.66 -9.72
C ALA A 390 -20.19 -14.06 -8.45
N GLU A 391 -18.96 -14.56 -8.58
CA GLU A 391 -18.12 -14.85 -7.43
C GLU A 391 -17.61 -13.58 -6.74
N HIS A 392 -17.25 -12.55 -7.51
CA HIS A 392 -16.94 -11.24 -6.95
C HIS A 392 -18.16 -10.66 -6.21
N GLU A 393 -19.35 -10.72 -6.82
CA GLU A 393 -20.59 -10.20 -6.22
C GLU A 393 -20.93 -10.92 -4.91
N ALA A 394 -20.83 -12.26 -4.88
CA ALA A 394 -21.08 -13.03 -3.67
C ALA A 394 -20.09 -12.67 -2.54
N PHE A 395 -18.81 -12.48 -2.87
CA PHE A 395 -17.79 -12.08 -1.91
C PHE A 395 -18.06 -10.68 -1.33
N PHE A 396 -18.28 -9.68 -2.20
CA PHE A 396 -18.51 -8.31 -1.75
C PHE A 396 -19.86 -8.13 -1.05
N THR A 397 -20.91 -8.86 -1.46
CA THR A 397 -22.19 -8.88 -0.74
C THR A 397 -22.02 -9.40 0.68
N LYS A 398 -21.20 -10.43 0.88
CA LYS A 398 -20.89 -10.94 2.23
C LYS A 398 -20.10 -9.92 3.07
N MET A 399 -19.19 -9.17 2.45
CA MET A 399 -18.34 -8.20 3.15
C MET A 399 -19.06 -6.88 3.47
N LEU A 400 -19.93 -6.41 2.56
CA LEU A 400 -20.43 -5.04 2.53
C LEU A 400 -21.97 -4.92 2.57
N GLY A 401 -22.72 -6.01 2.42
CA GLY A 401 -24.17 -5.96 2.20
C GLY A 401 -25.01 -5.38 3.35
N ASP A 402 -24.43 -5.31 4.55
CA ASP A 402 -24.99 -4.67 5.75
C ASP A 402 -24.44 -3.27 6.02
N ILE A 403 -23.57 -2.73 5.14
CA ILE A 403 -23.08 -1.36 5.21
C ILE A 403 -24.06 -0.45 4.46
N ASP A 404 -24.81 0.36 5.19
CA ASP A 404 -25.88 1.23 4.68
C ASP A 404 -25.48 2.71 4.58
N GLU A 405 -24.35 3.10 5.18
CA GLU A 405 -23.89 4.48 5.17
C GLU A 405 -22.39 4.59 4.79
N PRO A 406 -21.96 5.67 4.10
CA PRO A 406 -20.56 5.92 3.75
C PRO A 406 -19.61 5.90 4.94
N SER A 407 -18.42 5.33 4.76
CA SER A 407 -17.28 5.55 5.65
C SER A 407 -16.50 6.78 5.19
N ALA A 408 -16.83 7.93 5.79
CA ALA A 408 -16.26 9.22 5.47
C ALA A 408 -15.49 9.79 6.68
N PRO A 409 -14.20 9.46 6.86
CA PRO A 409 -13.43 9.96 7.99
C PRO A 409 -13.44 11.49 8.04
N PHE A 410 -13.70 12.04 9.23
CA PHE A 410 -13.84 13.47 9.50
C PHE A 410 -15.00 14.15 8.75
N GLY A 411 -15.95 13.39 8.23
CA GLY A 411 -17.13 13.92 7.52
C GLY A 411 -16.85 14.43 6.11
N LEU A 412 -15.69 14.08 5.52
CA LEU A 412 -15.36 14.44 4.14
C LEU A 412 -16.10 13.55 3.15
N LEU A 413 -17.25 14.00 2.68
CA LEU A 413 -18.05 13.33 1.65
C LEU A 413 -17.79 13.85 0.24
N ASP A 414 -17.17 15.02 0.10
CA ASP A 414 -16.89 15.63 -1.20
C ASP A 414 -15.65 15.00 -1.84
N VAL A 415 -15.88 13.97 -2.64
CA VAL A 415 -14.90 13.33 -3.54
C VAL A 415 -14.65 14.13 -4.83
N GLN A 416 -15.37 15.24 -5.07
CA GLN A 416 -15.32 16.05 -6.30
C GLN A 416 -14.59 17.39 -6.07
N GLY A 417 -13.51 17.38 -5.30
CA GLY A 417 -12.66 18.56 -5.14
C GLY A 417 -11.85 18.87 -6.41
N ASP A 418 -11.75 20.15 -6.79
CA ASP A 418 -10.86 20.65 -7.86
C ASP A 418 -9.36 20.43 -7.57
N GLY A 419 -9.04 19.93 -6.36
CA GLY A 419 -7.68 19.71 -5.88
C GLY A 419 -6.95 20.94 -5.41
N SER A 420 -7.63 22.07 -5.26
CA SER A 420 -7.11 23.21 -4.54
C SER A 420 -7.00 22.87 -3.05
N ASN A 421 -5.99 23.41 -2.36
CA ASN A 421 -5.78 23.25 -0.91
C ASN A 421 -5.59 21.81 -0.41
N ILE A 422 -4.86 20.97 -1.15
CA ILE A 422 -4.37 19.68 -0.64
C ILE A 422 -3.18 19.96 0.29
N SER A 423 -3.27 19.46 1.51
CA SER A 423 -2.15 19.31 2.43
C SER A 423 -1.45 17.99 2.12
N ASP A 424 -0.14 18.04 1.85
CA ASP A 424 0.70 16.86 1.63
C ASP A 424 1.82 16.88 2.69
N THR A 425 2.04 15.75 3.35
CA THR A 425 3.13 15.57 4.31
C THR A 425 3.76 14.20 4.14
N HIS A 426 5.05 14.13 4.46
CA HIS A 426 5.82 12.90 4.50
C HIS A 426 6.55 12.78 5.83
N ARG A 427 6.48 11.62 6.47
CA ARG A 427 7.00 11.39 7.80
C ARG A 427 7.60 10.00 7.97
N GLY A 428 8.88 9.93 8.34
CA GLY A 428 9.50 8.68 8.76
C GLY A 428 8.91 8.17 10.07
N ILE A 429 8.75 6.85 10.18
CA ILE A 429 8.43 6.17 11.44
C ILE A 429 9.75 5.93 12.18
N ASP A 430 9.76 6.17 13.50
CA ASP A 430 10.93 5.92 14.34
C ASP A 430 11.46 4.49 14.16
N VAL A 431 12.79 4.34 14.00
CA VAL A 431 13.44 3.06 13.71
C VAL A 431 13.16 2.02 14.81
N ALA A 432 13.10 2.44 16.08
CA ALA A 432 12.79 1.51 17.17
C ALA A 432 11.33 1.05 17.12
N LEU A 433 10.40 1.93 16.74
CA LEU A 433 9.01 1.53 16.47
C LEU A 433 8.92 0.56 15.27
N GLY A 434 9.62 0.85 14.17
CA GLY A 434 9.71 -0.03 13.01
C GLY A 434 10.20 -1.44 13.37
N ALA A 435 11.28 -1.54 14.15
CA ALA A 435 11.79 -2.82 14.63
C ALA A 435 10.77 -3.59 15.49
N ARG A 436 10.03 -2.89 16.35
CA ARG A 436 8.98 -3.50 17.19
C ARG A 436 7.79 -3.99 16.38
N ILE A 437 7.39 -3.26 15.33
CA ILE A 437 6.35 -3.70 14.39
C ILE A 437 6.80 -5.02 13.77
N ARG A 438 8.01 -5.07 13.21
CA ARG A 438 8.57 -6.29 12.58
C ARG A 438 8.61 -7.47 13.55
N GLU A 439 9.02 -7.23 14.79
CA GLU A 439 9.04 -8.27 15.81
C GLU A 439 7.64 -8.83 16.08
N CYS A 440 6.64 -7.95 16.29
CA CYS A 440 5.28 -8.37 16.58
C CYS A 440 4.69 -9.21 15.44
N VAL A 441 4.83 -8.74 14.20
CA VAL A 441 4.24 -9.42 13.03
C VAL A 441 4.97 -10.73 12.70
N LYS A 442 6.29 -10.79 12.93
CA LYS A 442 7.09 -12.02 12.82
C LYS A 442 6.65 -13.08 13.83
N VAL A 443 6.44 -12.70 15.10
CA VAL A 443 5.97 -13.64 16.14
C VAL A 443 4.57 -14.18 15.83
N LEU A 444 3.71 -13.36 15.22
CA LEU A 444 2.34 -13.74 14.90
C LEU A 444 2.19 -14.46 13.55
N GLY A 445 3.24 -14.49 12.73
CA GLY A 445 3.24 -15.08 11.38
C GLY A 445 2.35 -14.32 10.39
N ILE A 446 2.32 -12.98 10.47
CA ILE A 446 1.45 -12.11 9.67
C ILE A 446 2.24 -10.99 8.98
N SER A 447 1.63 -10.33 7.99
CA SER A 447 2.24 -9.20 7.28
C SER A 447 2.17 -7.89 8.05
N ALA A 448 3.22 -7.06 7.97
CA ALA A 448 3.23 -5.68 8.45
C ALA A 448 2.10 -4.84 7.83
N ALA A 449 1.74 -5.12 6.58
CA ALA A 449 0.60 -4.48 5.93
C ALA A 449 -0.70 -4.64 6.73
N SER A 450 -0.95 -5.82 7.32
CA SER A 450 -2.16 -6.06 8.13
C SER A 450 -2.19 -5.21 9.40
N LEU A 451 -1.03 -4.94 10.02
CA LEU A 451 -0.94 -4.04 11.18
C LEU A 451 -1.25 -2.60 10.78
N MET A 452 -0.71 -2.14 9.64
CA MET A 452 -0.99 -0.80 9.12
C MET A 452 -2.47 -0.61 8.76
N HIS A 453 -3.10 -1.63 8.17
CA HIS A 453 -4.54 -1.61 7.87
C HIS A 453 -5.39 -1.56 9.14
N LEU A 454 -5.03 -2.30 10.19
CA LEU A 454 -5.73 -2.22 11.47
C LEU A 454 -5.54 -0.85 12.14
N ALA A 455 -4.34 -0.29 12.08
CA ALA A 455 -4.07 1.05 12.61
C ALA A 455 -4.87 2.12 11.86
N TRP A 456 -4.97 2.03 10.53
CA TRP A 456 -5.80 2.94 9.74
C TRP A 456 -7.31 2.76 10.02
N ALA A 457 -7.76 1.52 10.16
CA ALA A 457 -9.13 1.22 10.54
C ALA A 457 -9.52 1.88 11.88
N LEU A 458 -8.60 1.92 12.85
CA LEU A 458 -8.80 2.67 14.09
C LEU A 458 -9.00 4.17 13.82
N VAL A 459 -8.19 4.78 12.96
CA VAL A 459 -8.34 6.20 12.59
C VAL A 459 -9.69 6.47 11.93
N VAL A 460 -10.10 5.63 10.98
CA VAL A 460 -11.40 5.74 10.29
C VAL A 460 -12.55 5.50 11.26
N SER A 461 -12.50 4.46 12.09
CA SER A 461 -13.52 4.14 13.09
C SER A 461 -13.73 5.30 14.08
N ARG A 462 -12.65 5.88 14.63
CA ARG A 462 -12.76 6.99 15.58
C ARG A 462 -13.27 8.28 14.96
N SER A 463 -12.87 8.56 13.72
CA SER A 463 -13.29 9.79 13.03
C SER A 463 -14.71 9.71 12.46
N THR A 464 -15.23 8.51 12.22
CA THR A 464 -16.63 8.28 11.80
C THR A 464 -17.57 7.98 12.96
N GLY A 465 -17.03 7.56 14.11
CA GLY A 465 -17.82 7.10 15.26
C GLY A 465 -18.44 5.71 15.08
N ARG A 466 -17.99 4.92 14.09
CA ARG A 466 -18.51 3.58 13.79
C ARG A 466 -17.50 2.49 14.10
N GLU A 467 -17.99 1.30 14.42
CA GLU A 467 -17.13 0.12 14.60
C GLU A 467 -16.61 -0.42 13.26
N ASP A 468 -17.46 -0.42 12.22
CA ASP A 468 -17.05 -0.84 10.89
C ASP A 468 -16.37 0.29 10.12
N ALA A 469 -15.05 0.17 9.94
CA ALA A 469 -14.28 1.04 9.07
C ALA A 469 -14.22 0.41 7.67
N VAL A 470 -14.78 1.11 6.67
CA VAL A 470 -14.63 0.76 5.26
C VAL A 470 -13.75 1.80 4.57
N PHE A 471 -12.68 1.36 3.91
CA PHE A 471 -11.80 2.23 3.12
C PHE A 471 -11.25 1.48 1.93
N GLY A 472 -10.75 2.20 0.94
CA GLY A 472 -10.09 1.59 -0.21
C GLY A 472 -8.69 1.14 0.16
N THR A 473 -8.36 -0.11 -0.14
CA THR A 473 -6.98 -0.59 -0.12
C THR A 473 -6.47 -0.71 -1.54
N VAL A 474 -5.22 -0.29 -1.74
CA VAL A 474 -4.55 -0.34 -3.03
C VAL A 474 -3.86 -1.69 -3.17
N LEU A 475 -4.33 -2.51 -4.12
CA LEU A 475 -3.79 -3.83 -4.42
C LEU A 475 -2.79 -3.74 -5.56
N PHE A 476 -1.73 -4.55 -5.49
CA PHE A 476 -0.66 -4.55 -6.47
C PHE A 476 -1.14 -4.95 -7.88
N GLY A 477 -2.17 -5.79 -7.98
CA GLY A 477 -2.78 -6.22 -9.24
C GLY A 477 -1.88 -7.06 -10.14
N ARG A 478 -0.61 -7.26 -9.79
CA ARG A 478 0.35 -8.12 -10.52
C ARG A 478 0.45 -9.53 -9.92
N MET A 479 -0.27 -9.82 -8.83
CA MET A 479 -0.09 -11.08 -8.09
C MET A 479 -0.54 -12.29 -8.92
N GLN A 480 -1.58 -12.14 -9.75
CA GLN A 480 -2.10 -13.18 -10.62
C GLN A 480 -1.62 -13.09 -12.08
N GLY A 481 -0.84 -12.06 -12.44
CA GLY A 481 -0.51 -11.56 -13.78
C GLY A 481 0.23 -12.47 -14.80
N GLY A 482 0.38 -13.77 -14.55
CA GLY A 482 1.14 -14.66 -15.45
C GLY A 482 2.64 -14.71 -15.16
N ALA A 483 3.38 -15.49 -15.95
CA ALA A 483 4.84 -15.46 -15.93
C ALA A 483 5.34 -14.07 -16.33
N GLN A 484 6.32 -13.53 -15.59
CA GLN A 484 6.93 -12.20 -15.84
C GLN A 484 6.02 -10.98 -15.61
N ALA A 485 4.92 -11.12 -14.86
CA ALA A 485 4.01 -10.02 -14.49
C ALA A 485 4.70 -8.85 -13.78
N ASP A 486 5.78 -9.13 -13.05
CA ASP A 486 6.64 -8.15 -12.38
C ASP A 486 7.38 -7.21 -13.34
N ARG A 487 7.44 -7.56 -14.64
CA ARG A 487 8.20 -6.84 -15.67
C ARG A 487 7.34 -6.21 -16.75
N VAL A 488 6.02 -6.40 -16.69
CA VAL A 488 5.10 -5.84 -17.68
C VAL A 488 4.83 -4.39 -17.34
N LEU A 489 4.97 -3.49 -18.31
CA LEU A 489 4.56 -2.11 -18.11
C LEU A 489 3.04 -2.02 -18.28
N GLY A 490 2.37 -1.20 -17.47
CA GLY A 490 0.92 -0.97 -17.56
C GLY A 490 0.28 -0.56 -16.24
N MET A 491 -1.04 -0.37 -16.26
CA MET A 491 -1.83 -0.05 -15.07
C MET A 491 -2.38 -1.33 -14.42
N PHE A 492 -1.70 -1.84 -13.40
CA PHE A 492 -2.11 -3.06 -12.70
C PHE A 492 -2.86 -2.77 -11.41
N VAL A 493 -2.47 -1.68 -10.75
CA VAL A 493 -2.98 -1.31 -9.44
C VAL A 493 -4.51 -1.21 -9.49
N ASN A 494 -5.16 -1.82 -8.51
CA ASN A 494 -6.60 -1.73 -8.33
C ASN A 494 -6.94 -1.28 -6.92
N THR A 495 -8.04 -0.57 -6.75
CA THR A 495 -8.53 -0.13 -5.45
C THR A 495 -9.81 -0.86 -5.13
N LEU A 496 -9.82 -1.62 -4.03
CA LEU A 496 -11.01 -2.35 -3.58
C LEU A 496 -11.36 -1.97 -2.14
N PRO A 497 -12.65 -1.97 -1.78
CA PRO A 497 -13.06 -1.76 -0.40
C PRO A 497 -12.58 -2.91 0.47
N ILE A 498 -12.04 -2.56 1.64
CA ILE A 498 -11.82 -3.48 2.74
C ILE A 498 -12.64 -3.01 3.93
N ARG A 499 -13.36 -3.94 4.58
CA ARG A 499 -14.04 -3.72 5.85
C ARG A 499 -13.17 -4.24 6.99
N VAL A 500 -12.88 -3.39 7.96
CA VAL A 500 -12.20 -3.77 9.20
C VAL A 500 -13.05 -3.32 10.38
N THR A 501 -13.55 -4.28 11.14
CA THR A 501 -14.36 -4.02 12.34
C THR A 501 -13.47 -3.74 13.55
N VAL A 502 -13.76 -2.65 14.25
CA VAL A 502 -13.13 -2.19 15.49
C VAL A 502 -14.13 -2.36 16.63
N ASP A 503 -14.15 -3.56 17.19
CA ASP A 503 -15.10 -4.04 18.21
C ASP A 503 -14.38 -4.38 19.54
N ASP A 504 -15.05 -5.15 20.41
CA ASP A 504 -14.49 -5.59 21.69
C ASP A 504 -13.49 -6.76 21.58
N LEU A 505 -13.14 -7.19 20.35
CA LEU A 505 -12.20 -8.28 20.12
C LEU A 505 -10.79 -7.88 20.59
N GLY A 506 -10.02 -8.87 21.07
CA GLY A 506 -8.61 -8.67 21.44
C GLY A 506 -7.77 -8.18 20.25
N VAL A 507 -6.82 -7.28 20.48
CA VAL A 507 -5.95 -6.71 19.43
C VAL A 507 -5.29 -7.77 18.53
N GLU A 508 -4.80 -8.87 19.11
CA GLU A 508 -4.21 -9.96 18.31
C GLU A 508 -5.23 -10.62 17.38
N ALA A 509 -6.42 -10.92 17.91
CA ALA A 509 -7.48 -11.55 17.14
C ALA A 509 -8.04 -10.59 16.07
N ALA A 510 -8.13 -9.29 16.36
CA ALA A 510 -8.51 -8.27 15.39
C ALA A 510 -7.49 -8.18 14.26
N LEU A 511 -6.19 -8.24 14.58
CA LEU A 511 -5.13 -8.24 13.59
C LEU A 511 -5.13 -9.49 12.71
N ARG A 512 -5.38 -10.67 13.28
CA ARG A 512 -5.57 -11.91 12.50
C ARG A 512 -6.79 -11.83 11.58
N ARG A 513 -7.91 -11.27 12.06
CA ARG A 513 -9.12 -11.03 11.24
C ARG A 513 -8.82 -10.08 10.08
N THR A 514 -8.09 -8.99 10.32
CA THR A 514 -7.66 -8.06 9.27
C THR A 514 -6.75 -8.75 8.25
N HIS A 515 -5.81 -9.58 8.72
CA HIS A 515 -4.92 -10.35 7.85
C HIS A 515 -5.71 -11.32 6.94
N GLU A 516 -6.67 -12.05 7.50
CA GLU A 516 -7.54 -12.94 6.76
C GLU A 516 -8.41 -12.19 5.74
N ALA A 517 -8.98 -11.04 6.11
CA ALA A 517 -9.77 -10.23 5.19
C ALA A 517 -8.96 -9.72 3.99
N LEU A 518 -7.72 -9.25 4.23
CA LEU A 518 -6.79 -8.87 3.17
C LEU A 518 -6.41 -10.05 2.28
N ALA A 519 -6.15 -11.22 2.88
CA ALA A 519 -5.84 -12.44 2.16
C ALA A 519 -6.99 -12.86 1.23
N GLN A 520 -8.23 -12.86 1.72
CA GLN A 520 -9.40 -13.20 0.90
C GLN A 520 -9.60 -12.20 -0.24
N LEU A 521 -9.36 -10.90 0.02
CA LEU A 521 -9.49 -9.84 -0.97
C LEU A 521 -8.54 -10.01 -2.17
N LEU A 522 -7.34 -10.59 -1.97
CA LEU A 522 -6.39 -10.85 -3.07
C LEU A 522 -6.97 -11.77 -4.15
N GLY A 523 -7.88 -12.67 -3.81
CA GLY A 523 -8.55 -13.52 -4.80
C GLY A 523 -9.50 -12.78 -5.71
N HIS A 524 -9.90 -11.58 -5.29
CA HIS A 524 -10.79 -10.71 -6.00
C HIS A 524 -10.08 -9.44 -6.46
N GLU A 525 -8.74 -9.43 -6.53
CA GLU A 525 -7.94 -8.24 -6.81
C GLU A 525 -8.25 -7.57 -8.16
N HIS A 526 -8.83 -8.30 -9.11
CA HIS A 526 -9.26 -7.82 -10.41
C HIS A 526 -10.73 -7.39 -10.47
N ALA A 527 -11.48 -7.43 -9.37
CA ALA A 527 -12.88 -7.01 -9.38
C ALA A 527 -13.03 -5.53 -9.77
N PRO A 528 -14.08 -5.16 -10.51
CA PRO A 528 -14.42 -3.75 -10.71
C PRO A 528 -14.86 -3.11 -9.38
N LEU A 529 -14.29 -1.96 -9.01
CA LEU A 529 -14.70 -1.22 -7.81
C LEU A 529 -16.20 -0.89 -7.81
N ALA A 530 -16.76 -0.53 -8.97
CA ALA A 530 -18.19 -0.25 -9.12
C ALA A 530 -19.06 -1.48 -8.79
N LEU A 531 -18.58 -2.71 -9.04
CA LEU A 531 -19.29 -3.93 -8.64
C LEU A 531 -19.28 -4.06 -7.12
N ALA A 532 -18.11 -3.90 -6.48
CA ALA A 532 -17.98 -3.98 -5.03
C ALA A 532 -18.85 -2.94 -4.31
N GLN A 533 -18.90 -1.70 -4.83
CA GLN A 533 -19.75 -0.64 -4.29
C GLN A 533 -21.25 -0.96 -4.39
N ARG A 534 -21.70 -1.51 -5.52
CA ARG A 534 -23.12 -1.92 -5.70
C ARG A 534 -23.56 -3.06 -4.78
N CYS A 535 -22.61 -3.81 -4.21
CA CYS A 535 -22.91 -4.87 -3.24
C CYS A 535 -23.18 -4.33 -1.83
N SER A 536 -22.95 -3.03 -1.58
CA SER A 536 -23.28 -2.38 -0.31
C SER A 536 -24.73 -1.88 -0.28
N GLY A 537 -25.25 -1.59 0.91
CA GLY A 537 -26.54 -0.92 1.11
C GLY A 537 -26.49 0.60 0.99
N VAL A 538 -25.34 1.19 0.62
CA VAL A 538 -25.17 2.65 0.48
C VAL A 538 -25.90 3.15 -0.76
N ASP A 539 -26.82 4.09 -0.56
CA ASP A 539 -27.58 4.69 -1.67
C ASP A 539 -26.69 5.53 -2.60
N ALA A 540 -26.78 5.26 -3.91
CA ALA A 540 -26.18 6.12 -4.92
C ALA A 540 -26.84 7.53 -4.88
N PRO A 541 -26.07 8.63 -5.05
CA PRO A 541 -24.69 8.70 -5.53
C PRO A 541 -23.61 8.77 -4.42
N ALA A 542 -23.94 8.46 -3.16
CA ALA A 542 -22.95 8.56 -2.09
C ALA A 542 -21.82 7.53 -2.25
N PRO A 543 -20.55 7.91 -2.03
CA PRO A 543 -19.45 6.95 -2.11
C PRO A 543 -19.47 5.99 -0.92
N LEU A 544 -19.10 4.72 -1.13
CA LEU A 544 -18.97 3.74 -0.05
C LEU A 544 -17.90 4.16 0.99
N PHE A 545 -16.80 4.73 0.52
CA PHE A 545 -15.70 5.24 1.34
C PHE A 545 -15.05 6.46 0.69
N THR A 546 -14.42 7.32 1.49
CA THR A 546 -13.72 8.51 0.98
C THR A 546 -12.23 8.57 1.34
N SER A 547 -11.69 7.47 1.88
CA SER A 547 -10.26 7.35 2.16
C SER A 547 -9.60 6.11 1.58
N LEU A 548 -8.31 6.25 1.27
CA LEU A 548 -7.44 5.19 0.80
C LEU A 548 -6.30 4.90 1.78
N LEU A 549 -5.94 3.63 1.89
CA LEU A 549 -4.66 3.18 2.41
C LEU A 549 -3.88 2.44 1.33
N ASN A 550 -2.70 2.95 1.00
CA ASN A 550 -1.76 2.31 0.09
C ASN A 550 -0.56 1.77 0.89
N TYR A 551 -0.25 0.48 0.77
CA TYR A 551 0.96 -0.10 1.39
C TYR A 551 1.93 -0.51 0.29
N ARG A 552 3.09 0.13 0.26
CA ARG A 552 4.14 -0.08 -0.74
C ARG A 552 5.36 -0.70 -0.07
N TYR A 553 5.92 -1.73 -0.68
CA TYR A 553 7.21 -2.29 -0.27
C TYR A 553 8.25 -1.97 -1.35
N SER A 554 9.26 -1.20 -0.98
CA SER A 554 10.36 -0.78 -1.85
C SER A 554 11.66 -1.31 -1.24
N GLY A 555 11.81 -2.63 -1.24
CA GLY A 555 12.94 -3.30 -0.57
C GLY A 555 14.29 -2.85 -1.13
N GLY A 556 15.13 -2.27 -0.27
CA GLY A 556 16.58 -2.16 -0.47
C GLY A 556 17.08 -1.33 -1.66
N GLY A 557 16.19 -0.73 -2.45
CA GLY A 557 16.50 0.37 -3.37
C GLY A 557 16.06 1.67 -2.70
N GLY A 558 16.77 2.05 -1.63
CA GLY A 558 16.52 3.29 -0.92
C GLY A 558 16.85 4.49 -1.79
N GLU A 559 15.98 4.80 -2.76
CA GLU A 559 16.12 5.99 -3.61
C GLU A 559 14.86 6.48 -4.32
N ALA A 560 13.69 5.88 -4.07
CA ALA A 560 12.46 6.30 -4.75
C ALA A 560 11.68 7.45 -4.07
N ALA A 561 12.17 8.03 -2.96
CA ALA A 561 11.52 9.19 -2.32
C ALA A 561 12.48 10.31 -1.87
N GLN A 562 13.77 10.21 -2.21
CA GLN A 562 14.73 11.31 -2.07
C GLN A 562 15.42 11.54 -3.41
N THR A 563 14.70 12.18 -4.34
CA THR A 563 15.29 12.81 -5.53
C THR A 563 16.18 14.00 -5.13
N SER A 564 17.29 13.74 -4.45
CA SER A 564 18.25 14.79 -4.10
C SER A 564 19.72 14.37 -4.05
N SER A 565 20.08 13.07 -4.18
CA SER A 565 21.49 12.66 -4.10
C SER A 565 22.07 11.99 -5.36
N GLU A 566 21.48 10.94 -5.94
CA GLU A 566 22.10 10.26 -7.11
C GLU A 566 21.85 10.93 -8.48
N ALA A 567 20.82 11.77 -8.60
CA ALA A 567 20.56 12.56 -9.81
C ALA A 567 21.71 13.55 -10.15
N ALA A 568 22.60 13.83 -9.20
CA ALA A 568 23.76 14.70 -9.40
C ALA A 568 24.82 14.09 -10.35
N GLU A 569 24.87 12.76 -10.55
CA GLU A 569 25.86 12.12 -11.43
C GLU A 569 25.47 12.10 -12.93
N ASN A 570 24.20 12.36 -13.28
CA ASN A 570 23.67 12.16 -14.64
C ASN A 570 23.28 13.45 -15.42
N ASP A 571 23.62 14.64 -14.92
CA ASP A 571 23.25 15.94 -15.51
C ASP A 571 21.72 16.17 -15.69
N ILE A 572 20.88 15.39 -15.00
CA ILE A 572 19.42 15.53 -14.92
C ILE A 572 19.05 15.81 -13.46
N ARG A 573 18.27 16.84 -13.19
CA ARG A 573 17.74 17.14 -11.86
C ARG A 573 16.22 17.12 -11.87
N VAL A 574 15.61 16.37 -10.96
CA VAL A 574 14.17 16.44 -10.72
C VAL A 574 13.87 17.72 -9.93
N LEU A 575 13.05 18.61 -10.50
CA LEU A 575 12.66 19.86 -9.87
C LEU A 575 11.29 19.77 -9.18
N GLY A 576 10.44 18.83 -9.60
CA GLY A 576 9.14 18.60 -9.03
C GLY A 576 8.47 17.37 -9.65
N ALA A 577 7.62 16.71 -8.87
CA ALA A 577 6.73 15.66 -9.33
C ALA A 577 5.40 15.81 -8.59
N SER A 578 4.28 15.51 -9.26
CA SER A 578 2.96 15.51 -8.65
C SER A 578 2.14 14.35 -9.18
N GLU A 579 1.66 13.53 -8.24
CA GLU A 579 0.67 12.48 -8.43
C GLU A 579 -0.55 12.82 -7.58
N ARG A 580 -1.76 12.72 -8.15
CA ARG A 580 -3.01 13.03 -7.46
C ARG A 580 -3.90 11.79 -7.38
N THR A 581 -4.72 11.76 -6.34
CA THR A 581 -5.84 10.82 -6.23
C THR A 581 -7.16 11.57 -6.23
N ASN A 582 -8.23 10.90 -6.63
CA ASN A 582 -9.61 11.38 -6.61
C ASN A 582 -10.27 11.25 -5.22
N TYR A 583 -9.51 10.86 -4.19
CA TYR A 583 -10.01 10.66 -2.84
C TYR A 583 -9.62 11.82 -1.91
N PRO A 584 -10.53 12.29 -1.04
CA PRO A 584 -10.27 13.38 -0.11
C PRO A 584 -9.15 13.13 0.89
N LEU A 585 -8.87 11.85 1.18
CA LEU A 585 -7.88 11.43 2.14
C LEU A 585 -7.16 10.17 1.67
N THR A 586 -5.91 10.31 1.29
CA THR A 586 -5.05 9.19 0.90
C THR A 586 -3.88 9.09 1.85
N VAL A 587 -3.64 7.89 2.37
CA VAL A 587 -2.48 7.59 3.20
C VAL A 587 -1.67 6.48 2.54
N SER A 588 -0.37 6.69 2.39
CA SER A 588 0.58 5.72 1.87
C SER A 588 1.59 5.33 2.95
N ILE A 589 1.84 4.04 3.10
CA ILE A 589 2.92 3.49 3.92
C ILE A 589 3.98 2.95 2.98
N ASP A 590 5.21 3.42 3.13
CA ASP A 590 6.37 2.87 2.44
C ASP A 590 7.18 2.02 3.40
N ASP A 591 7.43 0.77 3.02
CA ASP A 591 8.28 -0.18 3.72
C ASP A 591 9.57 -0.38 2.93
N TYR A 592 10.68 0.15 3.45
CA TYR A 592 12.01 0.07 2.83
C TYR A 592 12.82 -1.15 3.29
N GLY A 593 12.21 -2.09 4.02
CA GLY A 593 12.87 -3.27 4.57
C GLY A 593 13.40 -3.07 5.99
N ASP A 594 14.11 -1.98 6.28
CA ASP A 594 14.57 -1.65 7.64
C ASP A 594 13.81 -0.47 8.26
N GLU A 595 13.24 0.39 7.43
CA GLU A 595 12.56 1.61 7.81
C GLU A 595 11.13 1.64 7.24
N PHE A 596 10.28 2.49 7.84
CA PHE A 596 8.96 2.79 7.32
C PHE A 596 8.77 4.31 7.21
N SER A 597 8.00 4.76 6.23
CA SER A 597 7.48 6.14 6.18
C SER A 597 6.00 6.18 5.88
N ILE A 598 5.37 7.29 6.28
CA ILE A 598 3.97 7.60 6.04
C ILE A 598 3.91 8.86 5.18
N SER A 599 3.15 8.81 4.10
CA SER A 599 2.77 9.99 3.33
C SER A 599 1.26 10.17 3.42
N ALA A 600 0.78 11.38 3.67
CA ALA A 600 -0.65 11.67 3.72
C ALA A 600 -0.99 12.84 2.81
N GLN A 601 -2.01 12.67 1.98
CA GLN A 601 -2.63 13.71 1.18
C GLN A 601 -4.05 13.91 1.66
N ALA A 602 -4.38 15.13 2.10
CA ALA A 602 -5.68 15.46 2.67
C ALA A 602 -6.21 16.77 2.08
N ILE A 603 -7.50 16.78 1.72
CA ILE A 603 -8.18 18.01 1.30
C ILE A 603 -8.51 18.87 2.52
N SER A 604 -8.28 20.19 2.41
CA SER A 604 -8.66 21.19 3.41
C SER A 604 -10.14 21.03 3.87
N PRO A 605 -10.46 21.21 5.16
CA PRO A 605 -9.63 21.76 6.23
C PRO A 605 -8.77 20.73 6.96
N LEU A 606 -8.65 19.50 6.45
CA LEU A 606 -7.77 18.52 7.07
C LEU A 606 -6.30 18.92 6.91
N ASP A 607 -5.57 18.71 7.99
CA ASP A 607 -4.13 18.89 8.05
C ASP A 607 -3.48 17.50 7.97
N ALA A 608 -2.72 17.25 6.91
CA ALA A 608 -2.10 15.96 6.67
C ALA A 608 -1.13 15.57 7.79
N ASP A 609 -0.48 16.54 8.45
CA ASP A 609 0.40 16.26 9.60
C ASP A 609 -0.37 15.64 10.77
N ARG A 610 -1.58 16.12 11.03
CA ARG A 610 -2.44 15.56 12.08
C ARG A 610 -2.92 14.15 11.73
N ILE A 611 -3.18 13.88 10.45
CA ILE A 611 -3.52 12.52 9.99
C ILE A 611 -2.36 11.57 10.25
N CYS A 612 -1.13 11.97 9.91
CA CYS A 612 0.07 11.20 10.22
C CYS A 612 0.23 11.00 11.74
N ASP A 613 -0.01 12.03 12.55
CA ASP A 613 0.04 11.92 14.01
C ASP A 613 -0.96 10.87 14.55
N TYR A 614 -2.20 10.86 14.07
CA TYR A 614 -3.19 9.85 14.47
C TYR A 614 -2.77 8.45 14.09
N LEU A 615 -2.24 8.26 12.88
CA LEU A 615 -1.82 6.96 12.41
C LEU A 615 -0.58 6.45 13.13
N VAL A 616 0.43 7.29 13.37
CA VAL A 616 1.60 6.94 14.19
C VAL A 616 1.15 6.54 15.59
N CYS A 617 0.25 7.31 16.20
CA CYS A 617 -0.27 6.97 17.53
C CYS A 617 -1.02 5.62 17.52
N ALA A 618 -1.86 5.36 16.51
CA ALA A 618 -2.54 4.08 16.37
C ALA A 618 -1.55 2.92 16.20
N ILE A 619 -0.52 3.06 15.35
CA ILE A 619 0.54 2.06 15.13
C ILE A 619 1.29 1.77 16.43
N GLU A 620 1.71 2.81 17.15
CA GLU A 620 2.38 2.68 18.46
C GLU A 620 1.52 1.90 19.45
N ARG A 621 0.25 2.27 19.58
CA ARG A 621 -0.66 1.68 20.57
C ARG A 621 -1.06 0.25 20.24
N VAL A 622 -1.25 -0.06 18.96
CA VAL A 622 -1.45 -1.45 18.50
C VAL A 622 -0.20 -2.28 18.81
N THR A 623 0.98 -1.78 18.47
CA THR A 623 2.26 -2.47 18.71
C THR A 623 2.53 -2.66 20.21
N ASP A 624 2.25 -1.65 21.04
CA ASP A 624 2.31 -1.73 22.50
C ASP A 624 1.35 -2.79 23.04
N ALA A 625 0.10 -2.81 22.55
CA ALA A 625 -0.92 -3.74 23.01
C ALA A 625 -0.60 -5.18 22.61
N LEU A 626 -0.10 -5.42 21.40
CA LEU A 626 0.34 -6.76 20.98
C LEU A 626 1.47 -7.28 21.88
N ALA A 627 2.42 -6.43 22.25
CA ALA A 627 3.56 -6.83 23.08
C ALA A 627 3.19 -7.10 24.55
N HIS A 628 2.24 -6.33 25.11
CA HIS A 628 1.99 -6.35 26.58
C HIS A 628 0.60 -6.82 26.99
N SER A 629 -0.40 -6.71 26.12
CA SER A 629 -1.82 -6.95 26.44
C SER A 629 -2.62 -7.36 25.19
N PRO A 630 -2.25 -8.44 24.47
CA PRO A 630 -2.83 -8.78 23.16
C PRO A 630 -4.34 -9.08 23.18
N ARG A 631 -4.89 -9.34 24.37
CA ARG A 631 -6.31 -9.60 24.61
C ARG A 631 -7.12 -8.35 24.99
N SER A 632 -6.48 -7.17 25.07
CA SER A 632 -7.23 -5.94 25.31
C SER A 632 -8.15 -5.63 24.12
N PRO A 633 -9.36 -5.11 24.35
CA PRO A 633 -10.27 -4.77 23.27
C PRO A 633 -9.65 -3.75 22.30
N VAL A 634 -9.70 -4.05 20.99
CA VAL A 634 -9.18 -3.17 19.94
C VAL A 634 -9.94 -1.85 19.90
N GLY A 635 -11.25 -1.89 20.16
CA GLY A 635 -12.12 -0.71 20.32
C GLY A 635 -11.81 0.18 21.53
N ARG A 636 -10.79 -0.14 22.35
CA ARG A 636 -10.27 0.74 23.41
C ARG A 636 -8.95 1.43 23.09
N ILE A 637 -8.35 1.14 21.93
CA ILE A 637 -7.13 1.82 21.49
C ILE A 637 -7.47 3.27 21.13
N ASP A 638 -6.82 4.21 21.82
CA ASP A 638 -6.89 5.65 21.51
C ASP A 638 -5.95 5.96 20.34
N ILE A 639 -6.34 6.91 19.50
CA ILE A 639 -5.54 7.41 18.38
C ILE A 639 -5.07 8.85 18.61
N LEU A 640 -5.56 9.53 19.65
CA LEU A 640 -5.20 10.93 19.89
C LEU A 640 -3.76 11.04 20.45
N PRO A 641 -2.88 11.81 19.79
CA PRO A 641 -1.56 12.14 20.32
C PRO A 641 -1.66 12.83 21.68
N ALA A 642 -0.67 12.62 22.53
CA ALA A 642 -0.66 13.19 23.88
C ALA A 642 -0.83 14.73 23.93
N PRO A 643 -0.19 15.53 23.05
CA PRO A 643 -0.39 16.99 23.03
C PRO A 643 -1.83 17.38 22.71
N GLU A 644 -2.43 16.74 21.72
CA GLU A 644 -3.82 17.02 21.31
C GLU A 644 -4.81 16.55 22.37
N ARG A 645 -4.60 15.36 22.95
CA ARG A 645 -5.38 14.87 24.09
C ARG A 645 -5.34 15.85 25.27
N HIS A 646 -4.17 16.42 25.57
CA HIS A 646 -4.04 17.46 26.61
C HIS A 646 -4.81 18.73 26.22
N GLN A 647 -4.74 19.15 24.96
CA GLN A 647 -5.46 20.32 24.48
C GLN A 647 -6.97 20.16 24.67
N VAL A 648 -7.53 19.02 24.25
CA VAL A 648 -8.96 18.72 24.35
C VAL A 648 -9.41 18.55 25.81
N LEU A 649 -8.66 17.80 26.61
CA LEU A 649 -9.09 17.46 27.97
C LEU A 649 -8.77 18.54 29.01
N VAL A 650 -7.69 19.30 28.81
CA VAL A 650 -7.18 20.27 29.81
C VAL A 650 -7.25 21.70 29.28
N SER A 651 -6.63 22.00 28.15
CA SER A 651 -6.49 23.40 27.69
C SER A 651 -7.83 24.04 27.33
N TRP A 652 -8.68 23.36 26.58
CA TRP A 652 -10.04 23.84 26.25
C TRP A 652 -10.99 23.81 27.44
N ASN A 653 -10.72 22.96 28.44
CA ASN A 653 -11.50 22.84 29.66
C ASN A 653 -10.97 23.69 30.83
N ALA A 654 -10.01 24.60 30.60
CA ALA A 654 -9.48 25.54 31.60
C ALA A 654 -10.47 26.67 31.93
N THR A 655 -11.69 26.28 32.31
CA THR A 655 -12.86 27.13 32.57
C THR A 655 -12.96 27.59 34.01
N ASP A 656 -12.04 27.17 34.88
CA ASP A 656 -12.03 27.62 36.27
C ASP A 656 -11.82 29.13 36.34
N ARG A 657 -12.78 29.81 36.95
CA ARG A 657 -12.83 31.26 37.13
C ARG A 657 -13.32 31.53 38.54
N PRO A 658 -12.71 32.50 39.26
CA PRO A 658 -13.24 32.93 40.53
C PRO A 658 -14.55 33.68 40.29
N TYR A 659 -15.63 33.20 40.88
CA TYR A 659 -16.89 33.93 40.96
C TYR A 659 -17.50 33.71 42.36
N PRO A 660 -18.41 34.58 42.83
CA PRO A 660 -19.01 34.45 44.15
C PRO A 660 -19.89 33.19 44.22
N ARG A 661 -19.32 32.07 44.70
CA ARG A 661 -20.04 30.79 44.85
C ARG A 661 -20.96 30.76 46.07
N ASP A 662 -20.65 31.58 47.07
CA ASP A 662 -21.37 31.63 48.34
C ASP A 662 -22.48 32.69 48.37
N MET A 663 -22.71 33.41 47.27
CA MET A 663 -23.73 34.44 47.15
C MET A 663 -24.77 34.03 46.12
N GLY A 664 -26.04 34.10 46.51
CA GLY A 664 -27.13 33.98 45.55
C GLY A 664 -27.17 35.21 44.64
N VAL A 665 -27.68 35.05 43.40
CA VAL A 665 -27.88 36.16 42.47
C VAL A 665 -28.74 37.27 43.09
N HIS A 666 -29.73 36.90 43.92
CA HIS A 666 -30.55 37.85 44.68
C HIS A 666 -29.71 38.71 45.65
N THR A 667 -28.72 38.14 46.34
CA THR A 667 -27.82 38.89 47.23
C THR A 667 -26.93 39.86 46.45
N LEU A 668 -26.48 39.46 45.26
CA LEU A 668 -25.73 40.36 44.37
C LEU A 668 -26.63 41.50 43.86
N PHE A 669 -27.89 41.20 43.54
CA PHE A 669 -28.88 42.20 43.15
C PHE A 669 -29.20 43.17 44.30
N GLU A 670 -29.42 42.67 45.52
CA GLU A 670 -29.63 43.50 46.72
C GLU A 670 -28.45 44.41 47.00
N ALA A 671 -27.21 43.89 46.91
CA ALA A 671 -26.01 44.68 47.09
C ALA A 671 -25.88 45.78 46.03
N GLN A 672 -26.24 45.49 44.76
CA GLN A 672 -26.25 46.47 43.68
C GLN A 672 -27.32 47.55 43.90
N ALA A 673 -28.55 47.16 44.30
CA ALA A 673 -29.63 48.09 44.61
C ALA A 673 -29.28 49.01 45.79
N LEU A 674 -28.59 48.50 46.81
CA LEU A 674 -28.08 49.31 47.93
C LEU A 674 -26.95 50.25 47.51
N ALA A 675 -26.04 49.80 46.63
CA ALA A 675 -24.92 50.60 46.18
C ALA A 675 -25.33 51.71 45.19
N GLN A 676 -26.35 51.47 44.38
CA GLN A 676 -26.82 52.39 43.33
C GLN A 676 -28.36 52.44 43.27
N PRO A 677 -29.04 52.98 44.30
CA PRO A 677 -30.50 52.91 44.43
C PRO A 677 -31.28 53.73 43.39
N GLU A 678 -30.62 54.69 42.73
CA GLU A 678 -31.23 55.55 41.71
C GLU A 678 -30.85 55.12 40.28
N ALA A 679 -30.04 54.06 40.13
CA ALA A 679 -29.65 53.54 38.82
C ALA A 679 -30.82 52.74 38.23
N VAL A 680 -31.20 53.03 36.99
CA VAL A 680 -32.30 52.33 36.31
C VAL A 680 -31.98 50.83 36.21
N ALA A 681 -32.76 50.02 36.92
CA ALA A 681 -32.65 48.57 36.95
C ALA A 681 -33.54 47.89 35.90
N VAL A 682 -34.73 48.45 35.63
CA VAL A 682 -35.70 47.91 34.65
C VAL A 682 -36.36 49.06 33.89
N ILE A 683 -36.52 48.88 32.57
CA ILE A 683 -37.27 49.80 31.70
C ILE A 683 -38.40 49.00 31.04
N ASP A 684 -39.62 49.49 31.20
CA ASP A 684 -40.79 48.99 30.48
C ASP A 684 -41.52 50.19 29.84
N GLU A 685 -41.43 50.27 28.52
CA GLU A 685 -41.89 51.41 27.72
C GLU A 685 -41.39 52.78 28.23
N ALA A 686 -42.28 53.62 28.75
CA ALA A 686 -41.96 54.94 29.31
C ALA A 686 -41.69 54.92 30.82
N GLN A 687 -41.82 53.76 31.47
CA GLN A 687 -41.59 53.60 32.90
C GLN A 687 -40.17 53.08 33.17
N GLN A 688 -39.53 53.68 34.17
CA GLN A 688 -38.19 53.29 34.63
C GLN A 688 -38.28 52.99 36.12
N LEU A 689 -37.80 51.81 36.51
CA LEU A 689 -37.64 51.40 37.91
C LEU A 689 -36.14 51.39 38.23
N SER A 690 -35.77 52.10 39.28
CA SER A 690 -34.43 52.07 39.87
C SER A 690 -34.33 51.07 41.02
#